data_AF-H1VJQ2-F1
#
_entry.id   AF-H1VJQ2-F1
#
_cell.length_a   1.000
_cell.length_b   1.000
_cell.length_c   1.000
_cell.angle_alpha   90.00
_cell.angle_beta   90.00
_cell.angle_gamma   90.00
#
_symmetry.space_group_name_H-M   'P 1'
#
loop_
_entity.id
_entity.type
_entity.pdbx_description
1 polymer ?
#
loop_
_entity_poly.entity_id
_entity_poly.type
_entity_poly.pdbx_seq_one_letter_code
_entity_poly.pdbx_strand_id
1 'polypeptide(L)'
;MPEEYLDHLANGYQELTCVRWLVDLSVLQHLPQEGSIAYPVLAAKADVPEKHLKGVARMAVLNGFLEEPTSGHVAHSRPSALLVRDENFMSWARWMMDYSMPVAYKFAEATRWWGDTDAKNQTAFNVAENTTDPFFDHIRKNPDLTAVFSSYMRSVTASRPWSLAHAVECFDWASLPEGAKVVDVGGSHGQLAVEIASKFPHLKFIVQDLPETVETAQRAFEADTGIEPGVKSHIHFMSSDIFKPQTVLDAHVYFLRMIIHDWPDRDARVILQNLRAALEANPRARIVIMDTVLPPPGSTALQHEQQLRVRDLMMMQVFNARERELENWKALLNDVGMEIDHLRQPDDSVMGLLTVQLQSSAPGSPSEFVQIKKLIMPATDDRPVLIMGAGISGLCLAQALKRHKIPFRVFERDAAVDSRPQGYRLKLREDAAVALAESLPGEVYQTFQTSCANLAVGETDFNPFTGLVVNSRSGGGLSGKLGLHPSYCVDRAAFRTTLMSGIEDCMQFSKELTSYKTDEDRGVVSAMFKDGGSAEGRFLVGADGLHSVVRRNLVPTHKIKDTGAACIYGKTPMSPDVLAKFPEKGMRWMTIVSDQTPMLQSCIIGDAPVTLLLEPIRFSEVSRSQHQLPADYIYWALIGPEARFRPDGEASTSK
;
A
#
# COMPACT_ATOMS: atom_id res chain seq x y z
N MET A 1 24.02 -9.10 -8.58
CA MET A 1 25.21 -8.67 -9.32
C MET A 1 24.87 -7.35 -10.00
N PRO A 2 25.83 -6.42 -10.20
CA PRO A 2 25.55 -5.16 -10.90
C PRO A 2 24.88 -5.34 -12.26
N GLU A 3 25.28 -6.38 -13.02
CA GLU A 3 24.67 -6.77 -14.30
C GLU A 3 23.16 -6.98 -14.19
N GLU A 4 22.72 -7.81 -13.23
CA GLU A 4 21.29 -8.04 -13.01
C GLU A 4 20.54 -6.76 -12.66
N TYR A 5 21.14 -5.86 -11.87
CA TYR A 5 20.50 -4.57 -11.57
C TYR A 5 20.33 -3.72 -12.83
N LEU A 6 21.34 -3.69 -13.70
CA LEU A 6 21.27 -3.00 -14.99
C LEU A 6 20.22 -3.63 -15.92
N ASP A 7 20.08 -4.96 -15.91
CA ASP A 7 19.03 -5.65 -16.65
C ASP A 7 17.63 -5.29 -16.15
N HIS A 8 17.44 -5.22 -14.82
CA HIS A 8 16.16 -4.79 -14.23
C HIS A 8 15.86 -3.33 -14.59
N LEU A 9 16.86 -2.45 -14.55
CA LEU A 9 16.72 -1.06 -14.98
C LEU A 9 16.38 -0.97 -16.47
N ALA A 10 17.00 -1.81 -17.31
CA ALA A 10 16.74 -1.87 -18.73
C ALA A 10 15.29 -2.27 -19.05
N ASN A 11 14.77 -3.24 -18.31
CA ASN A 11 13.37 -3.64 -18.40
C ASN A 11 12.42 -2.51 -17.97
N GLY A 12 12.74 -1.81 -16.88
CA GLY A 12 11.90 -0.75 -16.33
C GLY A 12 11.67 0.43 -17.29
N TYR A 13 12.71 0.93 -17.96
CA TYR A 13 12.51 2.03 -18.91
C TYR A 13 11.79 1.58 -20.20
N GLN A 14 11.99 0.32 -20.62
CA GLN A 14 11.27 -0.26 -21.76
C GLN A 14 9.79 -0.46 -21.45
N GLU A 15 9.45 -0.86 -20.23
CA GLU A 15 8.06 -0.95 -19.77
C GLU A 15 7.35 0.40 -19.93
N LEU A 16 7.94 1.46 -19.38
CA LEU A 16 7.35 2.80 -19.42
C LEU A 16 7.17 3.32 -20.85
N THR A 17 8.19 3.15 -21.70
CA THR A 17 8.12 3.58 -23.11
C THR A 17 7.14 2.76 -23.94
N CYS A 18 6.97 1.47 -23.65
CA CYS A 18 5.96 0.63 -24.30
C CYS A 18 4.54 1.06 -23.95
N VAL A 19 4.26 1.35 -22.66
CA VAL A 19 2.93 1.85 -22.28
C VAL A 19 2.67 3.22 -22.90
N ARG A 20 3.67 4.12 -22.94
CA ARG A 20 3.57 5.40 -23.65
C ARG A 20 3.19 5.23 -25.11
N TRP A 21 3.88 4.35 -25.83
CA TRP A 21 3.59 4.06 -27.22
C TRP A 21 2.15 3.55 -27.43
N LEU A 22 1.67 2.68 -26.54
CA LEU A 22 0.31 2.14 -26.60
C LEU A 22 -0.77 3.21 -26.32
N VAL A 23 -0.48 4.13 -25.40
CA VAL A 23 -1.39 5.22 -25.01
C VAL A 23 -1.43 6.32 -26.07
N ASP A 24 -0.26 6.83 -26.50
CA ASP A 24 -0.15 7.96 -27.44
C ASP A 24 -0.74 7.63 -28.81
N LEU A 25 -0.53 6.39 -29.27
CA LEU A 25 -1.06 5.91 -30.56
C LEU A 25 -2.46 5.30 -30.44
N SER A 26 -3.13 5.47 -29.30
CA SER A 26 -4.49 5.00 -29.05
C SER A 26 -4.72 3.50 -29.34
N VAL A 27 -3.68 2.68 -29.21
CA VAL A 27 -3.73 1.25 -29.53
C VAL A 27 -4.66 0.51 -28.58
N LEU A 28 -4.65 0.91 -27.30
CA LEU A 28 -5.43 0.25 -26.25
C LEU A 28 -6.94 0.36 -26.52
N GLN A 29 -7.40 1.45 -27.13
CA GLN A 29 -8.80 1.72 -27.44
C GLN A 29 -9.34 0.82 -28.56
N HIS A 30 -8.45 0.22 -29.37
CA HIS A 30 -8.81 -0.70 -30.44
C HIS A 30 -8.82 -2.18 -30.03
N LEU A 31 -8.36 -2.50 -28.81
CA LEU A 31 -8.50 -3.82 -28.20
C LEU A 31 -9.97 -4.07 -27.82
N PRO A 32 -10.48 -5.30 -28.00
CA PRO A 32 -11.82 -5.64 -27.53
C PRO A 32 -11.85 -5.68 -26.00
N GLN A 33 -12.96 -5.24 -25.40
CA GLN A 33 -13.17 -5.24 -23.94
C GLN A 33 -13.17 -6.66 -23.35
N GLU A 34 -13.56 -7.66 -24.16
CA GLU A 34 -13.52 -9.07 -23.84
C GLU A 34 -12.94 -9.87 -25.02
N GLY A 35 -12.15 -10.90 -24.72
CA GLY A 35 -11.48 -11.72 -25.74
C GLY A 35 -10.19 -11.10 -26.28
N SER A 36 -9.75 -11.56 -27.44
CA SER A 36 -8.46 -11.18 -28.06
C SER A 36 -8.62 -10.82 -29.53
N ILE A 37 -7.70 -10.01 -30.05
CA ILE A 37 -7.66 -9.58 -31.46
C ILE A 37 -6.32 -9.96 -32.10
N ALA A 38 -6.34 -10.37 -33.36
CA ALA A 38 -5.12 -10.71 -34.11
C ALA A 38 -4.27 -9.45 -34.35
N TYR A 39 -2.95 -9.57 -34.20
CA TYR A 39 -2.02 -8.44 -34.40
C TYR A 39 -2.19 -7.69 -35.73
N PRO A 40 -2.36 -8.34 -36.90
CA PRO A 40 -2.53 -7.62 -38.17
C PRO A 40 -3.80 -6.76 -38.20
N VAL A 41 -4.87 -7.24 -37.54
CA VAL A 41 -6.15 -6.52 -37.46
C VAL A 41 -6.03 -5.34 -36.51
N LEU A 42 -5.40 -5.52 -35.36
CA LEU A 42 -5.17 -4.42 -34.41
C LEU A 42 -4.24 -3.36 -35.00
N ALA A 43 -3.16 -3.77 -35.67
CA ALA A 43 -2.22 -2.88 -36.34
C ALA A 43 -2.91 -2.00 -37.39
N ALA A 44 -3.77 -2.60 -38.22
CA ALA A 44 -4.56 -1.85 -39.20
C ALA A 44 -5.57 -0.90 -38.56
N LYS A 45 -6.21 -1.29 -37.45
CA LYS A 45 -7.17 -0.43 -36.73
C LYS A 45 -6.51 0.77 -36.06
N ALA A 46 -5.35 0.57 -35.45
CA ALA A 46 -4.60 1.62 -34.76
C ALA A 46 -3.67 2.42 -35.69
N ASP A 47 -3.63 2.10 -36.98
CA ASP A 47 -2.74 2.71 -37.98
C ASP A 47 -1.25 2.67 -37.57
N VAL A 48 -0.78 1.48 -37.15
CA VAL A 48 0.60 1.27 -36.70
C VAL A 48 1.27 0.08 -37.39
N PRO A 49 2.60 0.06 -37.55
CA PRO A 49 3.30 -1.10 -38.11
C PRO A 49 3.14 -2.34 -37.23
N GLU A 50 2.65 -3.44 -37.81
CA GLU A 50 2.42 -4.71 -37.09
C GLU A 50 3.69 -5.20 -36.36
N LYS A 51 4.86 -5.05 -36.99
CA LYS A 51 6.15 -5.44 -36.40
C LYS A 51 6.43 -4.68 -35.09
N HIS A 52 6.10 -3.38 -35.05
CA HIS A 52 6.30 -2.56 -33.85
C HIS A 52 5.28 -2.93 -32.78
N LEU A 53 4.01 -3.05 -33.16
CA LEU A 53 2.93 -3.47 -32.27
C LEU A 53 3.26 -4.80 -31.58
N LYS A 54 3.73 -5.80 -32.33
CA LYS A 54 4.13 -7.11 -31.77
C LYS A 54 5.25 -6.99 -30.73
N GLY A 55 6.28 -6.18 -31.00
CA GLY A 55 7.38 -5.97 -30.06
C GLY A 55 6.92 -5.29 -28.78
N VAL A 56 6.19 -4.18 -28.92
CA VAL A 56 5.66 -3.39 -27.80
C VAL A 56 4.68 -4.21 -26.97
N ALA A 57 3.71 -4.87 -27.61
CA ALA A 57 2.70 -5.65 -26.92
C ALA A 57 3.32 -6.82 -26.15
N ARG A 58 4.32 -7.51 -26.70
CA ARG A 58 5.00 -8.61 -25.99
C ARG A 58 5.78 -8.14 -24.78
N MET A 59 6.44 -6.99 -24.87
CA MET A 59 7.07 -6.39 -23.69
C MET A 59 6.03 -6.02 -22.64
N ALA A 60 4.89 -5.43 -23.05
CA ALA A 60 3.77 -5.15 -22.15
C ALA A 60 3.14 -6.42 -21.55
N VAL A 61 3.12 -7.55 -22.27
CA VAL A 61 2.67 -8.86 -21.77
C VAL A 61 3.59 -9.39 -20.67
N LEU A 62 4.91 -9.27 -20.85
CA LEU A 62 5.89 -9.74 -19.87
C LEU A 62 5.80 -8.99 -18.53
N ASN A 63 5.37 -7.73 -18.56
CA ASN A 63 5.12 -6.93 -17.35
C ASN A 63 3.66 -6.99 -16.86
N GLY A 64 2.82 -7.85 -17.46
CA GLY A 64 1.42 -8.06 -17.06
C GLY A 64 0.45 -6.93 -17.44
N PHE A 65 0.87 -5.98 -18.27
CA PHE A 65 0.04 -4.88 -18.73
C PHE A 65 -0.89 -5.28 -19.90
N LEU A 66 -0.53 -6.26 -20.72
CA LEU A 66 -1.39 -6.88 -21.74
C LEU A 66 -1.35 -8.41 -21.64
N GLU A 67 -2.18 -9.11 -22.42
CA GLU A 67 -2.19 -10.57 -22.49
C GLU A 67 -2.06 -11.06 -23.94
N GLU A 68 -1.32 -12.15 -24.19
CA GLU A 68 -1.29 -12.87 -25.48
C GLU A 68 -1.86 -14.29 -25.24
N PRO A 69 -3.20 -14.45 -25.18
CA PRO A 69 -3.84 -15.71 -24.78
C PRO A 69 -3.64 -16.83 -25.80
N THR A 70 -3.48 -16.48 -27.07
CA THR A 70 -3.08 -17.41 -28.14
C THR A 70 -2.03 -16.74 -29.01
N SER A 71 -1.12 -17.53 -29.57
CA SER A 71 -0.04 -17.00 -30.42
C SER A 71 -0.60 -16.11 -31.53
N GLY A 72 -0.11 -14.87 -31.60
CA GLY A 72 -0.51 -13.90 -32.62
C GLY A 72 -1.78 -13.09 -32.30
N HIS A 73 -2.38 -13.28 -31.12
CA HIS A 73 -3.54 -12.52 -30.65
C HIS A 73 -3.26 -11.82 -29.32
N VAL A 74 -3.61 -10.56 -29.22
CA VAL A 74 -3.43 -9.74 -28.02
C VAL A 74 -4.79 -9.36 -27.40
N ALA A 75 -4.83 -9.27 -26.09
CA ALA A 75 -5.99 -8.94 -25.29
C ALA A 75 -5.62 -7.93 -24.19
N HIS A 76 -6.64 -7.27 -23.64
CA HIS A 76 -6.48 -6.54 -22.40
C HIS A 76 -6.17 -7.50 -21.25
N SER A 77 -5.31 -7.05 -20.35
CA SER A 77 -5.27 -7.52 -18.97
C SER A 77 -6.22 -6.66 -18.12
N ARG A 78 -6.37 -6.98 -16.83
CA ARG A 78 -7.13 -6.13 -15.90
C ARG A 78 -6.60 -4.68 -15.83
N PRO A 79 -5.30 -4.39 -15.63
CA PRO A 79 -4.81 -3.01 -15.57
C PRO A 79 -4.97 -2.23 -16.88
N SER A 80 -4.72 -2.82 -18.05
CA SER A 80 -4.93 -2.10 -19.32
C SER A 80 -6.41 -1.88 -19.65
N ALA A 81 -7.30 -2.82 -19.31
CA ALA A 81 -8.74 -2.60 -19.42
C ALA A 81 -9.20 -1.45 -18.51
N LEU A 82 -8.73 -1.42 -17.26
CA LEU A 82 -9.09 -0.37 -16.31
C LEU A 82 -8.57 1.00 -16.77
N LEU A 83 -7.35 1.05 -17.31
CA LEU A 83 -6.78 2.27 -17.87
C LEU A 83 -7.65 2.85 -19.00
N VAL A 84 -8.20 2.00 -19.87
CA VAL A 84 -9.09 2.45 -20.97
C VAL A 84 -10.49 2.82 -20.49
N ARG A 85 -11.00 2.16 -19.44
CA ARG A 85 -12.37 2.38 -18.94
C ARG A 85 -12.52 3.62 -18.06
N ASP A 86 -11.43 4.06 -17.43
CA ASP A 86 -11.44 5.18 -16.49
C ASP A 86 -10.48 6.29 -16.99
N GLU A 87 -11.08 7.38 -17.45
CA GLU A 87 -10.33 8.52 -17.99
C GLU A 87 -9.40 9.17 -16.96
N ASN A 88 -9.63 8.98 -15.65
CA ASN A 88 -8.72 9.46 -14.62
C ASN A 88 -7.39 8.69 -14.68
N PHE A 89 -7.44 7.36 -14.80
CA PHE A 89 -6.21 6.58 -14.94
C PHE A 89 -5.51 6.90 -16.27
N MET A 90 -6.27 7.07 -17.36
CA MET A 90 -5.69 7.46 -18.66
C MET A 90 -5.01 8.83 -18.59
N SER A 91 -5.66 9.82 -17.97
CA SER A 91 -5.11 11.17 -17.77
C SER A 91 -3.82 11.13 -16.94
N TRP A 92 -3.79 10.30 -15.89
CA TRP A 92 -2.58 10.09 -15.09
C TRP A 92 -1.47 9.45 -15.93
N ALA A 93 -1.74 8.38 -16.68
CA ALA A 93 -0.74 7.73 -17.51
C ALA A 93 -0.10 8.70 -18.53
N ARG A 94 -0.92 9.53 -19.21
CA ARG A 94 -0.43 10.58 -20.13
C ARG A 94 0.46 11.59 -19.41
N TRP A 95 0.02 12.13 -18.27
CA TRP A 95 0.82 13.08 -17.49
C TRP A 95 2.17 12.50 -17.04
N MET A 96 2.15 11.25 -16.58
CA MET A 96 3.35 10.57 -16.14
C MET A 96 4.36 10.43 -17.29
N MET A 97 3.89 10.00 -18.46
CA MET A 97 4.75 9.65 -19.59
C MET A 97 5.23 10.85 -20.41
N ASP A 98 4.37 11.86 -20.59
CA ASP A 98 4.69 13.02 -21.43
C ASP A 98 5.36 14.15 -20.65
N TYR A 99 5.20 14.21 -19.34
CA TYR A 99 5.75 15.30 -18.52
C TYR A 99 6.61 14.80 -17.38
N SER A 100 6.06 14.01 -16.46
CA SER A 100 6.79 13.64 -15.22
C SER A 100 8.09 12.90 -15.52
N MET A 101 8.07 11.97 -16.47
CA MET A 101 9.24 11.20 -16.88
C MET A 101 10.32 12.04 -17.60
N PRO A 102 10.02 12.81 -18.66
CA PRO A 102 11.00 13.71 -19.27
C PRO A 102 11.63 14.68 -18.28
N VAL A 103 10.84 15.24 -17.38
CA VAL A 103 11.31 16.13 -16.30
C VAL A 103 12.29 15.40 -15.39
N ALA A 104 11.92 14.22 -14.89
CA ALA A 104 12.80 13.42 -14.04
C ALA A 104 14.12 13.06 -14.74
N TYR A 105 14.06 12.75 -16.04
CA TYR A 105 15.24 12.43 -16.84
C TYR A 105 16.21 13.62 -16.97
N LYS A 106 15.70 14.86 -16.98
CA LYS A 106 16.48 16.10 -17.06
C LYS A 106 17.04 16.61 -15.75
N PHE A 107 16.79 15.91 -14.64
CA PHE A 107 17.23 16.37 -13.34
C PHE A 107 18.75 16.47 -13.21
N ALA A 108 19.50 15.52 -13.76
CA ALA A 108 20.96 15.55 -13.73
C ALA A 108 21.54 16.76 -14.48
N GLU A 109 20.97 17.15 -15.63
CA GLU A 109 21.36 18.36 -16.35
C GLU A 109 21.05 19.63 -15.54
N ALA A 110 19.85 19.73 -14.95
CA ALA A 110 19.47 20.86 -14.11
C ALA A 110 20.42 21.03 -12.91
N THR A 111 20.73 19.94 -12.20
CA THR A 111 21.70 19.95 -11.09
C THR A 111 23.09 20.39 -11.56
N ARG A 112 23.53 19.96 -12.75
CA ARG A 112 24.83 20.38 -13.29
C ARG A 112 24.87 21.87 -13.63
N TRP A 113 23.77 22.43 -14.12
CA TRP A 113 23.72 23.82 -14.56
C TRP A 113 23.59 24.81 -13.41
N TRP A 114 22.79 24.48 -12.39
CA TRP A 114 22.43 25.44 -11.34
C TRP A 114 22.83 25.02 -9.92
N GLY A 115 23.20 23.75 -9.71
CA GLY A 115 23.58 23.26 -8.38
C GLY A 115 22.42 23.31 -7.39
N ASP A 116 22.69 23.87 -6.21
CA ASP A 116 21.71 24.09 -5.13
C ASP A 116 21.04 25.46 -5.32
N THR A 117 19.81 25.47 -5.85
CA THR A 117 19.07 26.70 -6.17
C THR A 117 17.61 26.58 -5.76
N ASP A 118 17.06 27.65 -5.21
CA ASP A 118 15.62 27.80 -4.89
C ASP A 118 14.86 28.56 -6.01
N ALA A 119 15.52 28.87 -7.13
CA ALA A 119 14.89 29.65 -8.18
C ALA A 119 13.82 28.83 -8.93
N LYS A 120 12.60 29.37 -9.00
CA LYS A 120 11.41 28.71 -9.59
C LYS A 120 11.52 28.43 -11.10
N ASN A 121 12.50 29.02 -11.76
CA ASN A 121 12.76 28.87 -13.19
C ASN A 121 14.10 28.18 -13.50
N GLN A 122 14.72 27.55 -12.51
CA GLN A 122 15.97 26.80 -12.63
C GLN A 122 15.75 25.35 -12.19
N THR A 123 14.78 24.68 -12.80
CA THR A 123 14.32 23.33 -12.43
C THR A 123 14.54 22.34 -13.55
N ALA A 124 14.39 21.04 -13.28
CA ALA A 124 14.40 20.01 -14.33
C ALA A 124 13.25 20.20 -15.32
N PHE A 125 12.12 20.74 -14.86
CA PHE A 125 11.01 21.12 -15.70
C PHE A 125 11.40 22.17 -16.74
N ASN A 126 12.13 23.21 -16.34
CA ASN A 126 12.61 24.24 -17.26
C ASN A 126 13.52 23.68 -18.36
N VAL A 127 14.34 22.68 -18.03
CA VAL A 127 15.20 21.99 -18.99
C VAL A 127 14.39 21.12 -19.95
N ALA A 128 13.42 20.36 -19.44
CA ALA A 128 12.61 19.44 -20.23
C ALA A 128 11.68 20.18 -21.21
N GLU A 129 10.98 21.22 -20.74
CA GLU A 129 10.06 22.03 -21.55
C GLU A 129 10.75 23.16 -22.32
N ASN A 130 12.08 23.30 -22.19
CA ASN A 130 12.87 24.36 -22.81
C ASN A 130 12.25 25.75 -22.60
N THR A 131 11.95 26.08 -21.34
CA THR A 131 11.25 27.30 -20.95
C THR A 131 11.94 27.97 -19.76
N THR A 132 11.86 29.30 -19.71
CA THR A 132 12.32 30.11 -18.56
C THR A 132 11.18 30.48 -17.61
N ASP A 133 9.96 30.08 -17.92
CA ASP A 133 8.80 30.33 -17.07
C ASP A 133 8.76 29.34 -15.91
N PRO A 134 8.42 29.77 -14.69
CA PRO A 134 8.05 28.85 -13.61
C PRO A 134 6.91 27.91 -14.02
N PHE A 135 6.82 26.73 -13.40
CA PHE A 135 5.84 25.68 -13.75
C PHE A 135 4.41 26.20 -13.93
N PHE A 136 3.83 26.84 -12.91
CA PHE A 136 2.45 27.33 -13.00
C PHE A 136 2.27 28.45 -14.02
N ASP A 137 3.29 29.29 -14.22
CA ASP A 137 3.26 30.34 -15.25
C ASP A 137 3.29 29.74 -16.66
N HIS A 138 4.08 28.69 -16.86
CA HIS A 138 4.16 27.96 -18.12
C HIS A 138 2.83 27.24 -18.41
N ILE A 139 2.27 26.51 -17.45
CA ILE A 139 0.97 25.84 -17.61
C ILE A 139 -0.11 26.86 -18.00
N ARG A 140 -0.18 27.98 -17.29
CA ARG A 140 -1.17 29.05 -17.53
C ARG A 140 -1.09 29.64 -18.94
N LYS A 141 0.10 29.71 -19.55
CA LYS A 141 0.28 30.18 -20.93
C LYS A 141 -0.10 29.13 -21.98
N ASN A 142 -0.31 27.88 -21.59
CA ASN A 142 -0.57 26.74 -22.47
C ASN A 142 -1.92 26.09 -22.12
N PRO A 143 -3.02 26.44 -22.82
CA PRO A 143 -4.37 25.94 -22.51
C PRO A 143 -4.49 24.41 -22.55
N ASP A 144 -3.84 23.76 -23.51
CA ASP A 144 -3.86 22.29 -23.63
C ASP A 144 -3.18 21.65 -22.42
N LEU A 145 -2.03 22.17 -22.01
CA LEU A 145 -1.31 21.71 -20.83
C LEU A 145 -2.11 21.96 -19.54
N THR A 146 -2.79 23.10 -19.44
CA THR A 146 -3.71 23.40 -18.33
C THR A 146 -4.81 22.34 -18.23
N ALA A 147 -5.41 21.93 -19.35
CA ALA A 147 -6.45 20.90 -19.36
C ALA A 147 -5.91 19.54 -18.92
N VAL A 148 -4.74 19.13 -19.42
CA VAL A 148 -4.10 17.85 -19.05
C VAL A 148 -3.71 17.84 -17.57
N PHE A 149 -3.05 18.89 -17.08
CA PHE A 149 -2.68 19.01 -15.66
C PHE A 149 -3.91 18.99 -14.75
N SER A 150 -4.96 19.73 -15.10
CA SER A 150 -6.22 19.73 -14.34
C SER A 150 -6.85 18.35 -14.29
N SER A 151 -6.79 17.58 -15.39
CA SER A 151 -7.30 16.20 -15.42
C SER A 151 -6.46 15.26 -14.55
N TYR A 152 -5.13 15.40 -14.60
CA TYR A 152 -4.23 14.68 -13.70
C TYR A 152 -4.52 14.98 -12.22
N MET A 153 -4.70 16.25 -11.84
CA MET A 153 -4.98 16.63 -10.45
C MET A 153 -6.31 16.08 -9.93
N ARG A 154 -7.35 16.04 -10.78
CA ARG A 154 -8.60 15.34 -10.44
C ARG A 154 -8.37 13.84 -10.22
N SER A 155 -7.54 13.23 -11.05
CA SER A 155 -7.21 11.79 -10.96
C SER A 155 -6.47 11.46 -9.66
N VAL A 156 -5.50 12.30 -9.27
CA VAL A 156 -4.79 12.18 -7.99
C VAL A 156 -5.78 12.29 -6.85
N THR A 157 -6.65 13.31 -6.85
CA THR A 157 -7.62 13.55 -5.77
C THR A 157 -8.69 12.46 -5.65
N ALA A 158 -9.09 11.85 -6.77
CA ALA A 158 -10.02 10.71 -6.78
C ALA A 158 -9.38 9.41 -6.28
N SER A 159 -8.05 9.30 -6.31
CA SER A 159 -7.35 8.10 -5.87
C SER A 159 -7.30 7.99 -4.35
N ARG A 160 -7.45 6.77 -3.85
CA ARG A 160 -7.56 6.48 -2.40
C ARG A 160 -6.46 7.11 -1.53
N PRO A 161 -5.16 7.09 -1.90
CA PRO A 161 -4.12 7.64 -1.03
C PRO A 161 -4.18 9.17 -0.84
N TRP A 162 -4.81 9.89 -1.77
CA TRP A 162 -4.97 11.34 -1.72
C TRP A 162 -6.42 11.80 -1.57
N SER A 163 -7.34 10.88 -1.25
CA SER A 163 -8.78 11.18 -1.20
C SER A 163 -9.11 12.36 -0.29
N LEU A 164 -10.10 13.17 -0.71
CA LEU A 164 -10.66 14.25 0.13
C LEU A 164 -11.34 13.71 1.39
N ALA A 165 -11.77 12.45 1.40
CA ALA A 165 -12.35 11.80 2.58
C ALA A 165 -11.42 11.90 3.80
N HIS A 166 -10.10 11.83 3.58
CA HIS A 166 -9.12 11.98 4.64
C HIS A 166 -9.19 13.36 5.31
N ALA A 167 -9.38 14.43 4.53
CA ALA A 167 -9.52 15.78 5.08
C ALA A 167 -10.81 15.96 5.89
N VAL A 168 -11.90 15.32 5.43
CA VAL A 168 -13.18 15.30 6.15
C VAL A 168 -13.07 14.55 7.48
N GLU A 169 -12.39 13.40 7.49
CA GLU A 169 -12.39 12.49 8.65
C GLU A 169 -11.29 12.81 9.67
N CYS A 170 -10.22 13.50 9.24
CA CYS A 170 -9.05 13.75 10.08
C CYS A 170 -9.21 14.93 11.04
N PHE A 171 -10.07 15.89 10.70
CA PHE A 171 -10.28 17.09 11.50
C PHE A 171 -11.70 17.10 12.09
N ASP A 172 -11.84 17.58 13.32
CA ASP A 172 -13.13 17.61 14.03
C ASP A 172 -13.98 18.80 13.61
N TRP A 173 -14.46 18.76 12.36
CA TRP A 173 -15.30 19.81 11.76
C TRP A 173 -16.60 20.04 12.54
N ALA A 174 -17.16 18.98 13.14
CA ALA A 174 -18.43 19.04 13.88
C ALA A 174 -18.33 19.83 15.18
N SER A 175 -17.13 19.94 15.77
CA SER A 175 -16.90 20.71 16.99
C SER A 175 -16.87 22.23 16.76
N LEU A 176 -16.76 22.68 15.51
CA LEU A 176 -16.73 24.10 15.19
C LEU A 176 -18.11 24.74 15.44
N PRO A 177 -18.15 26.02 15.87
CA PRO A 177 -19.40 26.69 16.16
C PRO A 177 -20.26 26.91 14.91
N GLU A 178 -21.57 27.08 15.12
CA GLU A 178 -22.51 27.45 14.06
C GLU A 178 -22.04 28.69 13.28
N GLY A 179 -21.96 28.58 11.96
CA GLY A 179 -21.48 29.66 11.10
C GLY A 179 -19.97 29.87 11.10
N ALA A 180 -19.18 28.93 11.64
CA ALA A 180 -17.73 28.99 11.61
C ALA A 180 -17.20 29.11 10.17
N LYS A 181 -16.24 30.02 10.00
CA LYS A 181 -15.61 30.30 8.71
C LYS A 181 -14.34 29.46 8.53
N VAL A 182 -14.23 28.80 7.39
CA VAL A 182 -13.07 28.06 6.93
C VAL A 182 -12.53 28.75 5.69
N VAL A 183 -11.25 29.12 5.70
CA VAL A 183 -10.56 29.66 4.54
C VAL A 183 -9.75 28.54 3.91
N ASP A 184 -10.10 28.14 2.70
CA ASP A 184 -9.38 27.15 1.89
C ASP A 184 -8.31 27.90 1.06
N VAL A 185 -7.07 27.91 1.55
CA VAL A 185 -5.97 28.71 1.01
C VAL A 185 -5.28 27.93 -0.11
N GLY A 186 -5.32 28.46 -1.34
CA GLY A 186 -4.92 27.72 -2.53
C GLY A 186 -5.94 26.66 -2.93
N GLY A 187 -7.23 26.91 -2.65
CA GLY A 187 -8.29 25.91 -2.78
C GLY A 187 -8.69 25.56 -4.22
N SER A 188 -8.07 26.18 -5.23
CA SER A 188 -8.28 25.89 -6.65
C SER A 188 -9.78 25.92 -7.03
N HIS A 189 -10.35 24.79 -7.46
CA HIS A 189 -11.75 24.66 -7.87
C HIS A 189 -12.72 24.44 -6.69
N GLY A 190 -12.25 24.49 -5.44
CA GLY A 190 -13.08 24.42 -4.24
C GLY A 190 -13.63 23.03 -3.91
N GLN A 191 -13.13 21.96 -4.51
CA GLN A 191 -13.64 20.59 -4.30
C GLN A 191 -13.60 20.16 -2.82
N LEU A 192 -12.54 20.56 -2.09
CA LEU A 192 -12.42 20.32 -0.66
C LEU A 192 -13.55 21.02 0.12
N ALA A 193 -13.79 22.30 -0.18
CA ALA A 193 -14.86 23.07 0.43
C ALA A 193 -16.24 22.44 0.17
N VAL A 194 -16.49 21.95 -1.06
CA VAL A 194 -17.74 21.23 -1.38
C VAL A 194 -17.91 19.99 -0.54
N GLU A 195 -16.90 19.12 -0.51
CA GLU A 195 -16.95 17.84 0.19
C GLU A 195 -17.20 18.02 1.71
N ILE A 196 -16.55 19.01 2.33
CA ILE A 196 -16.74 19.31 3.76
C ILE A 196 -18.10 20.00 3.99
N ALA A 197 -18.48 21.00 3.18
CA ALA A 197 -19.74 21.72 3.34
C ALA A 197 -20.97 20.81 3.15
N SER A 198 -20.88 19.81 2.26
CA SER A 198 -21.94 18.80 2.09
C SER A 198 -22.17 17.95 3.34
N LYS A 199 -21.14 17.71 4.16
CA LYS A 199 -21.24 16.94 5.41
C LYS A 199 -21.49 17.82 6.64
N PHE A 200 -21.04 19.07 6.60
CA PHE A 200 -21.09 20.02 7.71
C PHE A 200 -21.72 21.35 7.24
N PRO A 201 -23.04 21.40 7.01
CA PRO A 201 -23.73 22.55 6.43
C PRO A 201 -23.76 23.79 7.35
N HIS A 202 -23.38 23.66 8.62
CA HIS A 202 -23.24 24.79 9.55
C HIS A 202 -21.98 25.63 9.29
N LEU A 203 -21.04 25.13 8.47
CA LEU A 203 -19.79 25.81 8.14
C LEU A 203 -19.93 26.74 6.94
N LYS A 204 -19.08 27.76 6.87
CA LYS A 204 -18.98 28.69 5.73
C LYS A 204 -17.56 28.67 5.19
N PHE A 205 -17.41 28.62 3.87
CA PHE A 205 -16.12 28.50 3.21
C PHE A 205 -15.79 29.75 2.39
N ILE A 206 -14.53 30.16 2.47
CA ILE A 206 -13.91 31.13 1.57
C ILE A 206 -12.77 30.43 0.85
N VAL A 207 -12.96 30.13 -0.44
CA VAL A 207 -11.96 29.48 -1.30
C VAL A 207 -11.08 30.56 -1.89
N GLN A 208 -9.80 30.58 -1.49
CA GLN A 208 -8.81 31.56 -1.91
C GLN A 208 -7.85 30.99 -2.95
N ASP A 209 -7.67 31.70 -4.06
CA ASP A 209 -6.67 31.39 -5.08
C ASP A 209 -6.35 32.66 -5.90
N LEU A 210 -5.45 32.55 -6.88
CA LEU A 210 -5.13 33.64 -7.80
C LEU A 210 -6.38 34.13 -8.57
N PRO A 211 -6.43 35.40 -9.00
CA PRO A 211 -7.62 36.00 -9.61
C PRO A 211 -8.23 35.18 -10.76
N GLU A 212 -7.38 34.70 -11.66
CA GLU A 212 -7.80 33.95 -12.85
C GLU A 212 -8.31 32.55 -12.50
N THR A 213 -7.69 31.90 -11.50
CA THR A 213 -8.14 30.60 -10.98
C THR A 213 -9.52 30.74 -10.34
N VAL A 214 -9.70 31.77 -9.50
CA VAL A 214 -10.98 32.08 -8.85
C VAL A 214 -12.08 32.34 -9.88
N GLU A 215 -11.80 33.13 -10.92
CA GLU A 215 -12.78 33.41 -11.97
C GLU A 215 -13.23 32.12 -12.69
N THR A 216 -12.28 31.24 -13.00
CA THR A 216 -12.55 29.96 -13.68
C THR A 216 -13.31 29.00 -12.76
N ALA A 217 -12.87 28.88 -11.51
CA ALA A 217 -13.48 28.04 -10.49
C ALA A 217 -14.91 28.47 -10.19
N GLN A 218 -15.15 29.78 -10.01
CA GLN A 218 -16.47 30.31 -9.74
C GLN A 218 -17.43 30.04 -10.91
N ARG A 219 -17.01 30.25 -12.16
CA ARG A 219 -17.83 29.93 -13.34
C ARG A 219 -18.20 28.45 -13.39
N ALA A 220 -17.24 27.56 -13.16
CA ALA A 220 -17.50 26.11 -13.13
C ALA A 220 -18.43 25.72 -11.97
N PHE A 221 -18.19 26.27 -10.79
CA PHE A 221 -18.97 26.03 -9.57
C PHE A 221 -20.43 26.48 -9.71
N GLU A 222 -20.68 27.66 -10.30
CA GLU A 222 -22.02 28.16 -10.55
C GLU A 222 -22.77 27.28 -11.57
N ALA A 223 -22.06 26.81 -12.61
CA ALA A 223 -22.63 25.96 -13.66
C ALA A 223 -22.90 24.51 -13.23
N ASP A 224 -22.24 24.00 -12.18
CA ASP A 224 -22.37 22.60 -11.74
C ASP A 224 -23.75 22.32 -11.10
N THR A 225 -24.59 21.54 -11.78
CA THR A 225 -25.93 21.19 -11.29
C THR A 225 -25.94 20.04 -10.27
N GLY A 226 -24.79 19.38 -10.06
CA GLY A 226 -24.64 18.28 -9.10
C GLY A 226 -24.44 18.74 -7.66
N ILE A 227 -24.09 20.01 -7.43
CA ILE A 227 -23.90 20.58 -6.10
C ILE A 227 -25.22 21.19 -5.61
N GLU A 228 -25.69 20.74 -4.44
CA GLU A 228 -26.93 21.23 -3.85
C GLU A 228 -26.91 22.75 -3.61
N PRO A 229 -28.02 23.48 -3.90
CA PRO A 229 -28.09 24.93 -3.70
C PRO A 229 -27.76 25.38 -2.28
N GLY A 230 -28.10 24.56 -1.26
CA GLY A 230 -27.74 24.81 0.14
C GLY A 230 -26.22 24.88 0.30
N VAL A 231 -25.51 23.85 -0.17
CA VAL A 231 -24.03 23.79 -0.15
C VAL A 231 -23.42 24.97 -0.90
N LYS A 232 -23.96 25.32 -2.08
CA LYS A 232 -23.48 26.50 -2.83
C LYS A 232 -23.57 27.79 -2.05
N SER A 233 -24.63 27.98 -1.26
CA SER A 233 -24.81 29.19 -0.46
C SER A 233 -23.79 29.36 0.67
N HIS A 234 -23.07 28.29 1.03
CA HIS A 234 -22.05 28.28 2.06
C HIS A 234 -20.63 28.51 1.53
N ILE A 235 -20.41 28.55 0.21
CA ILE A 235 -19.08 28.63 -0.40
C ILE A 235 -18.95 29.92 -1.20
N HIS A 236 -17.89 30.69 -0.91
CA HIS A 236 -17.56 31.92 -1.62
C HIS A 236 -16.12 31.86 -2.15
N PHE A 237 -15.91 32.25 -3.40
CA PHE A 237 -14.57 32.35 -3.98
C PHE A 237 -14.02 33.76 -3.82
N MET A 238 -12.75 33.88 -3.43
CA MET A 238 -12.11 35.17 -3.20
C MET A 238 -10.68 35.17 -3.72
N SER A 239 -10.35 36.13 -4.59
CA SER A 239 -8.99 36.27 -5.10
C SER A 239 -8.02 36.66 -3.98
N SER A 240 -6.90 35.93 -3.88
CA SER A 240 -5.88 36.13 -2.87
C SER A 240 -4.52 35.69 -3.41
N ASP A 241 -3.48 36.39 -2.96
CA ASP A 241 -2.09 36.02 -3.22
C ASP A 241 -1.48 35.57 -1.89
N ILE A 242 -1.10 34.30 -1.80
CA ILE A 242 -0.60 33.67 -0.58
C ILE A 242 0.71 34.28 -0.07
N PHE A 243 1.44 35.00 -0.93
CA PHE A 243 2.64 35.76 -0.55
C PHE A 243 2.32 37.13 0.05
N LYS A 244 1.05 37.54 0.09
CA LYS A 244 0.60 38.77 0.76
C LYS A 244 -0.08 38.44 2.09
N PRO A 245 -0.15 39.41 3.02
CA PRO A 245 -0.83 39.23 4.30
C PRO A 245 -2.27 38.74 4.13
N GLN A 246 -2.69 37.80 4.98
CA GLN A 246 -4.04 37.25 4.96
C GLN A 246 -5.08 38.34 5.29
N THR A 247 -6.10 38.48 4.45
CA THR A 247 -7.12 39.53 4.57
C THR A 247 -8.35 39.10 5.37
N VAL A 248 -8.65 37.80 5.39
CA VAL A 248 -9.71 37.24 6.23
C VAL A 248 -9.08 36.90 7.58
N LEU A 249 -9.34 37.71 8.61
CA LEU A 249 -8.73 37.55 9.95
C LEU A 249 -9.67 36.92 10.99
N ASP A 250 -10.94 36.75 10.66
CA ASP A 250 -11.97 36.24 11.58
C ASP A 250 -12.37 34.78 11.29
N ALA A 251 -11.54 34.05 10.54
CA ALA A 251 -11.77 32.64 10.27
C ALA A 251 -11.40 31.76 11.47
N HIS A 252 -12.04 30.59 11.55
CA HIS A 252 -11.77 29.58 12.57
C HIS A 252 -10.69 28.60 12.09
N VAL A 253 -10.65 28.33 10.79
CA VAL A 253 -9.67 27.42 10.18
C VAL A 253 -9.10 28.05 8.92
N TYR A 254 -7.77 28.03 8.78
CA TYR A 254 -7.07 28.26 7.52
C TYR A 254 -6.52 26.92 7.05
N PHE A 255 -7.12 26.35 6.02
CA PHE A 255 -6.77 25.03 5.50
C PHE A 255 -5.85 25.16 4.30
N LEU A 256 -4.75 24.40 4.29
CA LEU A 256 -3.80 24.29 3.19
C LEU A 256 -3.68 22.81 2.83
N ARG A 257 -3.95 22.46 1.58
CA ARG A 257 -3.82 21.07 1.10
C ARG A 257 -2.95 21.01 -0.13
N MET A 258 -1.82 20.30 -0.07
CA MET A 258 -0.86 20.22 -1.18
C MET A 258 -0.42 21.62 -1.62
N ILE A 259 -0.05 22.46 -0.63
CA ILE A 259 0.38 23.84 -0.88
C ILE A 259 1.82 24.05 -0.45
N ILE A 260 2.14 23.76 0.81
CA ILE A 260 3.46 24.11 1.37
C ILE A 260 4.57 23.24 0.76
N HIS A 261 4.25 22.05 0.27
CA HIS A 261 5.18 21.18 -0.45
C HIS A 261 5.65 21.71 -1.82
N ASP A 262 4.93 22.64 -2.46
CA ASP A 262 5.30 23.25 -3.74
C ASP A 262 6.37 24.34 -3.58
N TRP A 263 6.66 24.73 -2.33
CA TRP A 263 7.51 25.89 -2.05
C TRP A 263 8.81 25.47 -1.33
N PRO A 264 9.97 25.99 -1.77
CA PRO A 264 11.20 25.94 -0.98
C PRO A 264 10.98 26.59 0.40
N ASP A 265 11.77 26.20 1.39
CA ASP A 265 11.57 26.63 2.79
C ASP A 265 11.56 28.15 2.95
N ARG A 266 12.34 28.89 2.14
CA ARG A 266 12.32 30.35 2.14
C ARG A 266 10.93 30.91 1.85
N ASP A 267 10.27 30.38 0.83
CA ASP A 267 8.96 30.85 0.38
C ASP A 267 7.84 30.30 1.26
N ALA A 268 7.97 29.05 1.71
CA ALA A 268 7.06 28.46 2.70
C ALA A 268 7.00 29.29 3.99
N ARG A 269 8.15 29.80 4.48
CA ARG A 269 8.19 30.72 5.63
C ARG A 269 7.40 32.00 5.39
N VAL A 270 7.46 32.59 4.19
CA VAL A 270 6.70 33.81 3.88
C VAL A 270 5.20 33.53 3.94
N ILE A 271 4.74 32.43 3.34
CA ILE A 271 3.33 32.01 3.36
C ILE A 271 2.85 31.78 4.80
N LEU A 272 3.61 31.00 5.57
CA LEU A 272 3.28 30.70 6.97
C LEU A 272 3.29 31.95 7.85
N GLN A 273 4.21 32.89 7.61
CA GLN A 273 4.27 34.17 8.32
C GLN A 273 3.04 35.05 8.03
N ASN A 274 2.54 35.05 6.79
CA ASN A 274 1.32 35.77 6.42
C ASN A 274 0.08 35.19 7.11
N LEU A 275 0.02 33.87 7.30
CA LEU A 275 -1.06 33.20 8.03
C LEU A 275 -0.93 33.36 9.55
N ARG A 276 0.30 33.45 10.07
CA ARG A 276 0.53 33.71 11.50
C ARG A 276 -0.17 34.98 11.97
N ALA A 277 -0.15 36.05 11.17
CA ALA A 277 -0.85 37.30 11.51
C ALA A 277 -2.35 37.09 11.74
N ALA A 278 -2.96 36.10 11.07
CA ALA A 278 -4.36 35.74 11.28
C ALA A 278 -4.58 34.97 12.60
N LEU A 279 -3.64 34.11 13.01
CA LEU A 279 -3.68 33.48 14.35
C LEU A 279 -3.51 34.51 15.48
N GLU A 280 -2.66 35.53 15.28
CA GLU A 280 -2.48 36.62 16.24
C GLU A 280 -3.75 37.47 16.39
N ALA A 281 -4.46 37.72 15.28
CA ALA A 281 -5.73 38.44 15.28
C ALA A 281 -6.90 37.63 15.89
N ASN A 282 -6.88 36.30 15.74
CA ASN A 282 -7.89 35.41 16.30
C ASN A 282 -7.24 34.20 17.00
N PRO A 283 -7.03 34.25 18.32
CA PRO A 283 -6.43 33.14 19.09
C PRO A 283 -7.21 31.82 19.06
N ARG A 284 -8.48 31.86 18.62
CA ARG A 284 -9.31 30.66 18.44
C ARG A 284 -9.13 30.02 17.05
N ALA A 285 -8.46 30.70 16.13
CA ALA A 285 -8.17 30.14 14.82
C ALA A 285 -7.15 29.00 14.90
N ARG A 286 -7.18 28.12 13.90
CA ARG A 286 -6.18 27.07 13.67
C ARG A 286 -5.72 27.12 12.23
N ILE A 287 -4.44 26.86 12.01
CA ILE A 287 -3.94 26.54 10.68
C ILE A 287 -3.94 25.01 10.57
N VAL A 288 -4.50 24.49 9.49
CA VAL A 288 -4.53 23.05 9.21
C VAL A 288 -3.82 22.82 7.89
N ILE A 289 -2.72 22.08 7.93
CA ILE A 289 -1.90 21.75 6.76
C ILE A 289 -2.06 20.27 6.47
N MET A 290 -2.39 19.92 5.24
CA MET A 290 -2.50 18.54 4.78
C MET A 290 -1.57 18.30 3.59
N ASP A 291 -0.33 17.91 3.91
CA ASP A 291 0.76 17.66 2.98
C ASP A 291 1.42 16.30 3.33
N THR A 292 2.33 15.82 2.47
CA THR A 292 3.09 14.59 2.73
C THR A 292 4.02 14.78 3.94
N VAL A 293 3.99 13.84 4.87
CA VAL A 293 4.99 13.75 5.95
C VAL A 293 5.86 12.53 5.68
N LEU A 294 7.12 12.76 5.34
CA LEU A 294 8.05 11.68 5.00
C LEU A 294 8.39 10.87 6.26
N PRO A 295 8.31 9.52 6.19
CA PRO A 295 8.79 8.66 7.26
C PRO A 295 10.31 8.64 7.30
N PRO A 296 10.91 8.37 8.48
CA PRO A 296 12.32 8.03 8.56
C PRO A 296 12.70 6.88 7.59
N PRO A 297 13.90 6.90 7.01
CA PRO A 297 14.33 5.85 6.09
C PRO A 297 14.17 4.44 6.67
N GLY A 298 13.48 3.55 5.93
CA GLY A 298 13.27 2.16 6.34
C GLY A 298 12.23 1.94 7.44
N SER A 299 11.50 2.98 7.88
CA SER A 299 10.50 2.83 8.94
C SER A 299 9.11 2.41 8.45
N THR A 300 8.92 2.25 7.13
CA THR A 300 7.65 1.81 6.54
C THR A 300 7.90 0.73 5.47
N ALA A 301 6.82 0.14 4.94
CA ALA A 301 6.95 -0.86 3.88
C ALA A 301 7.65 -0.28 2.64
N LEU A 302 8.58 -1.03 2.06
CA LEU A 302 9.42 -0.59 0.93
C LEU A 302 8.63 0.07 -0.20
N GLN A 303 7.51 -0.53 -0.61
CA GLN A 303 6.68 0.01 -1.70
C GLN A 303 6.02 1.35 -1.33
N HIS A 304 5.58 1.50 -0.08
CA HIS A 304 5.00 2.75 0.40
C HIS A 304 6.07 3.83 0.49
N GLU A 305 7.24 3.52 1.05
CA GLU A 305 8.36 4.47 1.08
C GLU A 305 8.77 4.89 -0.33
N GLN A 306 8.88 3.95 -1.29
CA GLN A 306 9.17 4.27 -2.69
C GLN A 306 8.18 5.29 -3.28
N GLN A 307 6.87 5.13 -3.02
CA GLN A 307 5.85 6.07 -3.51
C GLN A 307 6.04 7.47 -2.93
N LEU A 308 6.35 7.57 -1.64
CA LEU A 308 6.61 8.85 -0.97
C LEU A 308 7.88 9.52 -1.50
N ARG A 309 8.96 8.76 -1.72
CA ARG A 309 10.23 9.28 -2.28
C ARG A 309 10.09 9.71 -3.74
N VAL A 310 9.26 9.02 -4.54
CA VAL A 310 8.92 9.47 -5.90
C VAL A 310 8.25 10.84 -5.87
N ARG A 311 7.36 11.07 -4.89
CA ARG A 311 6.72 12.38 -4.73
C ARG A 311 7.72 13.47 -4.30
N ASP A 312 8.59 13.18 -3.34
CA ASP A 312 9.65 14.09 -2.91
C ASP A 312 10.54 14.52 -4.08
N LEU A 313 10.98 13.54 -4.89
CA LEU A 313 11.74 13.80 -6.10
C LEU A 313 10.96 14.65 -7.11
N MET A 314 9.65 14.45 -7.27
CA MET A 314 8.83 15.29 -8.14
C MET A 314 8.79 16.74 -7.67
N MET A 315 8.66 17.00 -6.36
CA MET A 315 8.69 18.37 -5.82
C MET A 315 10.04 19.04 -6.06
N MET A 316 11.12 18.29 -5.88
CA MET A 316 12.48 18.75 -6.15
C MET A 316 12.69 19.07 -7.63
N GLN A 317 12.22 18.20 -8.52
CA GLN A 317 12.45 18.31 -9.97
C GLN A 317 11.63 19.43 -10.64
N VAL A 318 10.42 19.69 -10.14
CA VAL A 318 9.47 20.64 -10.74
C VAL A 318 9.55 22.02 -10.09
N PHE A 319 9.81 22.09 -8.78
CA PHE A 319 9.69 23.33 -8.01
C PHE A 319 10.97 23.75 -7.26
N ASN A 320 12.01 22.92 -7.26
CA ASN A 320 13.12 22.99 -6.29
C ASN A 320 12.60 23.00 -4.83
N ALA A 321 11.46 22.34 -4.60
CA ALA A 321 10.85 22.18 -3.29
C ALA A 321 11.08 20.76 -2.76
N ARG A 322 10.36 20.37 -1.70
CA ARG A 322 10.54 19.05 -1.07
C ARG A 322 9.30 18.60 -0.32
N GLU A 323 9.15 17.29 -0.23
CA GLU A 323 8.34 16.70 0.84
C GLU A 323 9.18 16.69 2.13
N ARG A 324 8.53 16.89 3.28
CA ARG A 324 9.24 17.17 4.53
C ARG A 324 9.06 16.03 5.52
N GLU A 325 10.17 15.63 6.16
CA GLU A 325 10.09 14.80 7.37
C GLU A 325 9.50 15.61 8.52
N LEU A 326 8.99 14.93 9.55
CA LEU A 326 8.36 15.58 10.70
C LEU A 326 9.27 16.62 11.38
N GLU A 327 10.55 16.34 11.52
CA GLU A 327 11.50 17.29 12.12
C GLU A 327 11.75 18.51 11.23
N ASN A 328 11.64 18.37 9.90
CA ASN A 328 11.70 19.52 8.99
C ASN A 328 10.44 20.38 9.10
N TRP A 329 9.26 19.76 9.25
CA TRP A 329 8.02 20.48 9.53
C TRP A 329 8.10 21.29 10.82
N LYS A 330 8.59 20.68 11.91
CA LYS A 330 8.80 21.38 13.18
C LYS A 330 9.75 22.55 13.04
N ALA A 331 10.90 22.35 12.38
CA ALA A 331 11.86 23.43 12.16
C ALA A 331 11.26 24.60 11.37
N LEU A 332 10.55 24.30 10.27
CA LEU A 332 9.91 25.31 9.43
C LEU A 332 8.86 26.14 10.19
N LEU A 333 8.03 25.50 11.01
CA LEU A 333 7.03 26.18 11.83
C LEU A 333 7.67 26.98 12.97
N ASN A 334 8.70 26.44 13.60
CA ASN A 334 9.42 27.11 14.68
C ASN A 334 10.09 28.39 14.20
N ASP A 335 10.65 28.40 12.98
CA ASP A 335 11.27 29.59 12.36
C ASP A 335 10.31 30.79 12.26
N VAL A 336 9.00 30.53 12.21
CA VAL A 336 7.97 31.57 12.13
C VAL A 336 7.19 31.75 13.44
N GLY A 337 7.62 31.12 14.54
CA GLY A 337 7.00 31.25 15.87
C GLY A 337 5.71 30.43 16.04
N MET A 338 5.57 29.35 15.27
CA MET A 338 4.44 28.42 15.35
C MET A 338 4.94 27.01 15.71
N GLU A 339 4.04 26.15 16.14
CA GLU A 339 4.34 24.75 16.46
C GLU A 339 3.20 23.82 16.03
N ILE A 340 3.53 22.55 15.87
CA ILE A 340 2.53 21.50 15.61
C ILE A 340 1.84 21.18 16.94
N ASP A 341 0.54 21.41 17.01
CA ASP A 341 -0.32 21.00 18.13
C ASP A 341 -0.64 19.51 18.01
N HIS A 342 -1.15 19.11 16.83
CA HIS A 342 -1.55 17.74 16.54
C HIS A 342 -1.13 17.30 15.13
N LEU A 343 -0.69 16.06 15.00
CA LEU A 343 -0.46 15.38 13.71
C LEU A 343 -1.33 14.13 13.64
N ARG A 344 -2.12 14.00 12.58
CA ARG A 344 -2.89 12.80 12.28
C ARG A 344 -2.60 12.32 10.87
N GLN A 345 -2.16 11.08 10.73
CA GLN A 345 -1.91 10.45 9.43
C GLN A 345 -2.78 9.20 9.30
N PRO A 346 -3.76 9.16 8.38
CA PRO A 346 -4.54 7.96 8.08
C PRO A 346 -3.66 6.84 7.52
N ASP A 347 -3.96 5.59 7.91
CA ASP A 347 -3.19 4.41 7.49
C ASP A 347 -3.18 4.20 5.96
N ASP A 348 -4.23 4.64 5.26
CA ASP A 348 -4.35 4.54 3.81
C ASP A 348 -4.18 5.88 3.09
N SER A 349 -3.66 6.90 3.77
CA SER A 349 -3.26 8.17 3.16
C SER A 349 -1.74 8.31 3.09
N VAL A 350 -1.26 8.92 2.01
CA VAL A 350 0.15 9.35 1.90
C VAL A 350 0.38 10.74 2.50
N MET A 351 -0.66 11.44 2.96
CA MET A 351 -0.56 12.77 3.57
C MET A 351 -0.86 12.71 5.07
N GLY A 352 -0.20 13.59 5.83
CA GLY A 352 -0.52 13.87 7.22
C GLY A 352 -1.31 15.16 7.34
N LEU A 353 -2.22 15.24 8.31
CA LEU A 353 -2.91 16.46 8.71
C LEU A 353 -2.24 17.03 9.96
N LEU A 354 -1.63 18.20 9.81
CA LEU A 354 -0.97 18.98 10.86
C LEU A 354 -1.90 20.10 11.31
N THR A 355 -2.28 20.10 12.57
CA THR A 355 -2.91 21.25 13.22
C THR A 355 -1.82 22.09 13.87
N VAL A 356 -1.80 23.38 13.55
CA VAL A 356 -0.73 24.31 13.90
C VAL A 356 -1.28 25.44 14.78
N GLN A 357 -0.48 25.82 15.79
CA GLN A 357 -0.77 26.91 16.72
C GLN A 357 0.43 27.85 16.92
N LEU A 358 0.21 29.00 17.56
CA LEU A 358 1.30 29.88 18.01
C LEU A 358 2.08 29.22 19.15
N GLN A 359 3.39 29.40 19.18
CA GLN A 359 4.22 28.90 20.28
C GLN A 359 3.83 29.53 21.63
N SER A 360 3.75 28.69 22.66
CA SER A 360 3.62 29.13 24.06
C SER A 360 4.92 29.82 24.53
N SER A 361 4.80 30.93 25.26
CA SER A 361 5.93 31.63 25.88
C SER A 361 6.46 30.96 27.17
N ALA A 362 5.87 29.84 27.60
CA ALA A 362 6.37 29.03 28.71
C ALA A 362 7.12 27.79 28.19
N PRO A 363 8.29 27.42 28.76
CA PRO A 363 8.99 26.20 28.37
C PRO A 363 8.17 24.98 28.76
N GLY A 364 7.45 24.42 27.80
CA GLY A 364 6.69 23.18 27.94
C GLY A 364 7.63 21.98 27.84
N SER A 365 7.40 20.99 28.71
CA SER A 365 7.94 19.64 28.60
C SER A 365 7.75 19.08 27.19
N PRO A 366 8.61 18.15 26.71
CA PRO A 366 8.43 17.50 25.42
C PRO A 366 7.01 16.95 25.33
N SER A 367 6.28 17.39 24.31
CA SER A 367 4.95 16.87 23.99
C SER A 367 5.08 15.37 23.78
N GLU A 368 4.56 14.58 24.75
CA GLU A 368 4.38 13.15 24.54
C GLU A 368 3.50 12.98 23.31
N PHE A 369 4.03 12.26 22.33
CA PHE A 369 3.29 11.84 21.15
C PHE A 369 2.16 10.92 21.58
N VAL A 370 0.98 11.51 21.82
CA VAL A 370 -0.20 10.72 22.08
C VAL A 370 -0.76 10.27 20.72
N GLN A 371 -0.43 9.05 20.34
CA GLN A 371 -1.16 8.31 19.31
C GLN A 371 -2.55 7.98 19.89
N ILE A 372 -3.45 8.98 19.93
CA ILE A 372 -4.81 8.79 20.43
C ILE A 372 -5.59 7.96 19.42
N LYS A 373 -5.54 6.63 19.57
CA LYS A 373 -6.69 5.78 19.23
C LYS A 373 -7.78 6.05 20.25
N LYS A 374 -8.66 7.01 19.95
CA LYS A 374 -10.02 7.04 20.50
C LYS A 374 -10.97 7.50 19.40
N LEU A 375 -11.52 6.50 18.71
CA LEU A 375 -12.89 6.62 18.23
C LEU A 375 -13.73 6.99 19.47
N ILE A 376 -14.54 8.03 19.37
CA ILE A 376 -15.64 8.25 20.31
C ILE A 376 -16.57 7.05 20.13
N MET A 377 -16.46 6.05 21.02
CA MET A 377 -17.42 4.96 21.06
C MET A 377 -18.70 5.47 21.73
N PRO A 378 -19.88 5.33 21.11
CA PRO A 378 -21.12 5.48 21.84
C PRO A 378 -21.17 4.45 22.99
N ALA A 379 -21.93 4.79 24.03
CA ALA A 379 -21.97 4.06 25.29
C ALA A 379 -22.26 2.55 25.14
N THR A 380 -21.40 1.75 25.80
CA THR A 380 -21.57 0.36 26.26
C THR A 380 -22.40 -0.57 25.37
N ASP A 381 -21.81 -0.99 24.26
CA ASP A 381 -22.19 -2.23 23.60
C ASP A 381 -21.10 -3.30 23.84
N ASP A 382 -21.35 -4.22 24.78
CA ASP A 382 -20.42 -5.28 25.17
C ASP A 382 -20.40 -6.46 24.19
N ARG A 383 -21.08 -6.37 23.04
CA ARG A 383 -21.13 -7.47 22.06
C ARG A 383 -19.72 -7.79 21.52
N PRO A 384 -19.41 -9.08 21.29
CA PRO A 384 -18.07 -9.50 20.88
C PRO A 384 -17.79 -9.27 19.39
N VAL A 385 -16.51 -9.22 19.04
CA VAL A 385 -16.03 -9.49 17.68
C VAL A 385 -16.06 -11.01 17.45
N LEU A 386 -16.70 -11.46 16.38
CA LEU A 386 -16.76 -12.86 15.99
C LEU A 386 -15.62 -13.15 15.00
N ILE A 387 -14.70 -14.04 15.35
CA ILE A 387 -13.57 -14.44 14.51
C ILE A 387 -13.83 -15.86 14.01
N MET A 388 -13.95 -16.05 12.70
CA MET A 388 -14.12 -17.37 12.08
C MET A 388 -12.76 -17.89 11.66
N GLY A 389 -12.28 -18.95 12.30
CA GLY A 389 -10.98 -19.58 12.07
C GLY A 389 -10.02 -19.35 13.24
N ALA A 390 -9.56 -20.45 13.85
CA ALA A 390 -8.52 -20.48 14.86
C ALA A 390 -7.15 -20.83 14.24
N GLY A 391 -6.89 -20.32 13.03
CA GLY A 391 -5.56 -20.33 12.42
C GLY A 391 -4.65 -19.25 13.02
N ILE A 392 -3.39 -19.20 12.57
CA ILE A 392 -2.40 -18.23 13.06
C ILE A 392 -2.93 -16.78 12.98
N SER A 393 -3.51 -16.37 11.86
CA SER A 393 -4.04 -15.01 11.69
C SER A 393 -5.20 -14.69 12.63
N GLY A 394 -6.18 -15.60 12.75
CA GLY A 394 -7.33 -15.43 13.64
C GLY A 394 -6.93 -15.37 15.11
N LEU A 395 -5.97 -16.21 15.53
CA LEU A 395 -5.46 -16.20 16.90
C LEU A 395 -4.57 -14.98 17.21
N CYS A 396 -3.79 -14.50 16.25
CA CYS A 396 -3.07 -13.22 16.41
C CYS A 396 -4.04 -12.06 16.63
N LEU A 397 -5.13 -12.00 15.84
CA LEU A 397 -6.18 -11.00 16.05
C LEU A 397 -6.83 -11.16 17.42
N ALA A 398 -7.16 -12.38 17.84
CA ALA A 398 -7.73 -12.65 19.16
C ALA A 398 -6.83 -12.15 20.30
N GLN A 399 -5.52 -12.41 20.23
CA GLN A 399 -4.54 -11.92 21.20
C GLN A 399 -4.44 -10.38 21.20
N ALA A 400 -4.50 -9.74 20.03
CA ALA A 400 -4.55 -8.28 19.93
C ALA A 400 -5.81 -7.70 20.59
N LEU A 401 -6.98 -8.30 20.33
CA LEU A 401 -8.24 -7.87 20.95
C LEU A 401 -8.20 -8.07 22.48
N LYS A 402 -7.63 -9.19 22.97
CA LYS A 402 -7.39 -9.42 24.40
C LYS A 402 -6.51 -8.33 25.00
N ARG A 403 -5.37 -8.00 24.37
CA ARG A 403 -4.45 -6.94 24.81
C ARG A 403 -5.16 -5.59 24.94
N HIS A 404 -6.09 -5.29 24.03
CA HIS A 404 -6.88 -4.06 24.03
C HIS A 404 -8.19 -4.13 24.82
N LYS A 405 -8.46 -5.23 25.54
CA LYS A 405 -9.68 -5.44 26.34
C LYS A 405 -10.98 -5.32 25.52
N ILE A 406 -10.93 -5.74 24.26
CA ILE A 406 -12.08 -5.74 23.36
C ILE A 406 -12.73 -7.13 23.41
N PRO A 407 -14.03 -7.28 23.72
CA PRO A 407 -14.68 -8.59 23.75
C PRO A 407 -14.63 -9.29 22.38
N PHE A 408 -14.32 -10.59 22.36
CA PHE A 408 -14.28 -11.40 21.14
C PHE A 408 -14.63 -12.86 21.40
N ARG A 409 -14.97 -13.60 20.34
CA ARG A 409 -15.15 -15.06 20.33
C ARG A 409 -14.54 -15.63 19.05
N VAL A 410 -13.81 -16.74 19.19
CA VAL A 410 -13.17 -17.43 18.06
C VAL A 410 -13.91 -18.74 17.79
N PHE A 411 -14.25 -18.99 16.53
CA PHE A 411 -14.98 -20.18 16.08
C PHE A 411 -14.12 -20.97 15.10
N GLU A 412 -13.92 -22.26 15.35
CA GLU A 412 -13.13 -23.15 14.51
C GLU A 412 -14.00 -24.29 14.00
N ARG A 413 -13.90 -24.60 12.70
CA ARG A 413 -14.66 -25.70 12.07
C ARG A 413 -14.12 -27.07 12.43
N ASP A 414 -12.82 -27.17 12.70
CA ASP A 414 -12.19 -28.42 13.12
C ASP A 414 -12.73 -28.86 14.49
N ALA A 415 -12.75 -30.17 14.74
CA ALA A 415 -13.33 -30.73 15.97
C ALA A 415 -12.40 -30.57 17.19
N ALA A 416 -11.10 -30.46 16.95
CA ALA A 416 -10.08 -30.30 17.98
C ALA A 416 -8.84 -29.58 17.43
N VAL A 417 -7.97 -29.14 18.32
CA VAL A 417 -6.72 -28.40 18.01
C VAL A 417 -5.79 -29.19 17.09
N ASP A 418 -5.76 -30.51 17.22
CA ASP A 418 -4.90 -31.47 16.55
C ASP A 418 -5.54 -32.17 15.34
N SER A 419 -6.76 -31.77 14.95
CA SER A 419 -7.51 -32.38 13.83
C SER A 419 -6.79 -32.35 12.48
N ARG A 420 -5.73 -31.55 12.34
CA ARG A 420 -4.91 -31.47 11.12
C ARG A 420 -3.41 -31.59 11.45
N PRO A 421 -2.68 -32.53 10.84
CA PRO A 421 -1.22 -32.60 10.94
C PRO A 421 -0.53 -31.55 10.06
N GLN A 422 -1.06 -30.32 10.00
CA GLN A 422 -0.54 -29.24 9.16
C GLN A 422 0.71 -28.61 9.81
N GLY A 423 1.84 -29.30 9.69
CA GLY A 423 3.12 -28.94 10.30
C GLY A 423 4.13 -28.25 9.37
N TYR A 424 3.70 -27.39 8.45
CA TYR A 424 4.67 -26.65 7.62
C TYR A 424 5.32 -25.48 8.39
N ARG A 425 6.54 -25.12 8.02
CA ARG A 425 7.38 -24.10 8.64
C ARG A 425 6.94 -22.69 8.23
N LEU A 426 7.05 -21.71 9.13
CA LEU A 426 6.90 -20.29 8.79
C LEU A 426 8.24 -19.57 8.98
N LYS A 427 8.65 -18.76 8.02
CA LYS A 427 9.72 -17.77 8.17
C LYS A 427 9.09 -16.41 8.31
N LEU A 428 9.38 -15.73 9.42
CA LEU A 428 8.88 -14.38 9.68
C LEU A 428 9.99 -13.38 9.46
N ARG A 429 9.67 -12.32 8.73
CA ARG A 429 10.50 -11.14 8.51
C ARG A 429 10.47 -10.22 9.74
N GLU A 430 11.33 -9.21 9.73
CA GLU A 430 11.45 -8.22 10.79
C GLU A 430 10.16 -7.41 11.00
N ASP A 431 9.49 -6.99 9.92
CA ASP A 431 8.20 -6.30 9.98
C ASP A 431 7.11 -7.15 10.66
N ALA A 432 7.04 -8.44 10.32
CA ALA A 432 6.13 -9.38 10.98
C ALA A 432 6.49 -9.55 12.47
N ALA A 433 7.77 -9.53 12.83
CA ALA A 433 8.21 -9.60 14.22
C ALA A 433 7.82 -8.36 15.03
N VAL A 434 7.93 -7.17 14.45
CA VAL A 434 7.49 -5.90 15.04
C VAL A 434 5.98 -5.91 15.24
N ALA A 435 5.22 -6.28 14.20
CA ALA A 435 3.77 -6.37 14.28
C ALA A 435 3.29 -7.35 15.38
N LEU A 436 3.99 -8.49 15.55
CA LEU A 436 3.70 -9.43 16.63
C LEU A 436 4.04 -8.85 18.01
N ALA A 437 5.13 -8.08 18.16
CA ALA A 437 5.47 -7.43 19.43
C ALA A 437 4.42 -6.37 19.83
N GLU A 438 3.87 -5.65 18.85
CA GLU A 438 2.82 -4.67 19.06
C GLU A 438 1.45 -5.31 19.32
N SER A 439 1.19 -6.47 18.74
CA SER A 439 -0.13 -7.12 18.80
C SER A 439 -0.27 -8.08 19.98
N LEU A 440 0.77 -8.83 20.34
CA LEU A 440 0.66 -9.90 21.34
C LEU A 440 0.88 -9.35 22.76
N PRO A 441 0.24 -9.92 23.80
CA PRO A 441 0.66 -9.70 25.17
C PRO A 441 2.13 -10.07 25.38
N GLY A 442 2.84 -9.36 26.24
CA GLY A 442 4.28 -9.53 26.42
C GLY A 442 4.69 -10.98 26.74
N GLU A 443 3.93 -11.68 27.59
CA GLU A 443 4.16 -13.09 27.93
C GLU A 443 4.02 -14.04 26.71
N VAL A 444 3.03 -13.79 25.86
CA VAL A 444 2.77 -14.59 24.65
C VAL A 444 3.86 -14.35 23.63
N TYR A 445 4.29 -13.09 23.47
CA TYR A 445 5.40 -12.74 22.58
C TYR A 445 6.73 -13.37 23.03
N GLN A 446 7.04 -13.33 24.33
CA GLN A 446 8.25 -13.97 24.87
C GLN A 446 8.24 -15.49 24.67
N THR A 447 7.09 -16.13 24.91
CA THR A 447 6.89 -17.57 24.63
C THR A 447 7.10 -17.87 23.15
N PHE A 448 6.56 -17.03 22.26
CA PHE A 448 6.77 -17.14 20.82
C PHE A 448 8.27 -17.07 20.46
N GLN A 449 8.99 -16.05 20.92
CA GLN A 449 10.41 -15.87 20.63
C GLN A 449 11.25 -17.06 21.11
N THR A 450 11.04 -17.51 22.35
CA THR A 450 11.81 -18.61 22.96
C THR A 450 11.46 -19.99 22.37
N SER A 451 10.28 -20.15 21.76
CA SER A 451 9.86 -21.36 21.07
C SER A 451 10.41 -21.50 19.63
N CYS A 452 10.97 -20.44 19.05
CA CYS A 452 11.47 -20.46 17.68
C CYS A 452 12.69 -21.39 17.53
N ALA A 453 12.81 -22.04 16.37
CA ALA A 453 13.99 -22.85 16.09
C ALA A 453 15.14 -21.96 15.60
N ASN A 454 16.37 -22.45 15.75
CA ASN A 454 17.58 -21.76 15.34
C ASN A 454 17.49 -21.35 13.87
N LEU A 455 17.88 -20.11 13.58
CA LEU A 455 17.88 -19.56 12.24
C LEU A 455 19.32 -19.45 11.73
N ALA A 456 19.61 -20.15 10.64
CA ALA A 456 20.82 -19.96 9.86
C ALA A 456 20.42 -19.43 8.47
N VAL A 457 21.02 -18.31 8.05
CA VAL A 457 20.70 -17.66 6.78
C VAL A 457 21.79 -17.99 5.76
N GLY A 458 21.40 -18.73 4.74
CA GLY A 458 22.29 -19.21 3.67
C GLY A 458 21.55 -20.14 2.73
N GLU A 459 22.18 -20.42 1.59
CA GLU A 459 21.63 -21.30 0.55
C GLU A 459 22.73 -22.20 -0.04
N THR A 460 22.41 -23.47 -0.24
CA THR A 460 23.26 -24.42 -0.98
C THR A 460 22.46 -25.08 -2.10
N ASP A 461 23.01 -25.06 -3.31
CA ASP A 461 22.37 -25.64 -4.49
C ASP A 461 23.02 -26.99 -4.80
N PHE A 462 22.21 -28.02 -5.04
CA PHE A 462 22.65 -29.34 -5.46
C PHE A 462 22.18 -29.65 -6.86
N ASN A 463 23.03 -30.34 -7.62
CA ASN A 463 22.63 -30.94 -8.88
C ASN A 463 21.74 -32.17 -8.59
N PRO A 464 20.53 -32.26 -9.17
CA PRO A 464 19.58 -33.33 -8.88
C PRO A 464 20.06 -34.72 -9.34
N PHE A 465 20.91 -34.80 -10.35
CA PHE A 465 21.38 -36.07 -10.94
C PHE A 465 22.66 -36.57 -10.29
N THR A 466 23.61 -35.67 -10.00
CA THR A 466 24.92 -36.05 -9.48
C THR A 466 25.01 -35.95 -7.95
N GLY A 467 24.08 -35.24 -7.31
CA GLY A 467 24.13 -34.97 -5.87
C GLY A 467 25.32 -34.10 -5.45
N LEU A 468 26.01 -33.45 -6.41
CA LEU A 468 27.13 -32.56 -6.13
C LEU A 468 26.64 -31.14 -5.85
N VAL A 469 27.35 -30.44 -4.97
CA VAL A 469 27.12 -29.02 -4.67
C VAL A 469 27.51 -28.19 -5.89
N VAL A 470 26.54 -27.44 -6.42
CA VAL A 470 26.72 -26.49 -7.53
C VAL A 470 27.18 -25.14 -6.98
N ASN A 471 26.47 -24.61 -5.98
CA ASN A 471 26.77 -23.34 -5.32
C ASN A 471 26.51 -23.44 -3.82
N SER A 472 27.21 -22.64 -3.01
CA SER A 472 26.96 -22.56 -1.57
C SER A 472 27.36 -21.19 -1.05
N ARG A 473 26.42 -20.48 -0.41
CA ARG A 473 26.58 -19.07 -0.03
C ARG A 473 25.89 -18.77 1.29
N SER A 474 26.59 -18.07 2.19
CA SER A 474 26.02 -17.49 3.41
C SER A 474 25.21 -16.22 3.10
N GLY A 475 24.22 -15.89 3.92
CA GLY A 475 23.32 -14.76 3.68
C GLY A 475 22.07 -15.14 2.87
N GLY A 476 21.30 -14.18 2.38
CA GLY A 476 19.95 -14.43 1.87
C GLY A 476 19.80 -15.35 0.64
N GLY A 477 20.87 -15.88 0.04
CA GLY A 477 20.76 -16.76 -1.13
C GLY A 477 20.23 -16.05 -2.38
N LEU A 478 19.53 -16.78 -3.28
CA LEU A 478 18.76 -16.19 -4.40
C LEU A 478 17.66 -15.25 -3.86
N SER A 479 17.13 -15.55 -2.67
CA SER A 479 16.21 -14.70 -1.92
C SER A 479 16.84 -13.43 -1.32
N GLY A 480 18.19 -13.34 -1.31
CA GLY A 480 18.95 -12.19 -0.82
C GLY A 480 19.00 -11.05 -1.84
N LYS A 481 18.75 -11.33 -3.12
CA LYS A 481 18.54 -10.31 -4.16
C LYS A 481 17.09 -9.79 -4.19
N LEU A 482 16.15 -10.56 -3.63
CA LEU A 482 14.71 -10.27 -3.56
C LEU A 482 14.23 -9.87 -2.13
N GLY A 483 15.15 -9.63 -1.19
CA GLY A 483 14.85 -8.94 0.08
C GLY A 483 14.20 -9.76 1.20
N LEU A 484 14.35 -11.09 1.25
CA LEU A 484 13.85 -11.88 2.39
C LEU A 484 14.93 -12.00 3.48
N HIS A 485 14.86 -11.13 4.48
CA HIS A 485 15.62 -11.22 5.74
C HIS A 485 14.71 -11.77 6.85
N PRO A 486 14.67 -13.10 7.07
CA PRO A 486 13.88 -13.66 8.16
C PRO A 486 14.55 -13.31 9.50
N SER A 487 13.75 -12.95 10.50
CA SER A 487 14.18 -12.78 11.89
C SER A 487 13.85 -14.01 12.72
N TYR A 488 12.77 -14.72 12.39
CA TYR A 488 12.35 -15.92 13.12
C TYR A 488 12.02 -17.07 12.19
N CYS A 489 12.32 -18.26 12.69
CA CYS A 489 12.05 -19.51 12.01
C CYS A 489 11.14 -20.34 12.94
N VAL A 490 9.87 -20.41 12.58
CA VAL A 490 8.75 -20.70 13.48
C VAL A 490 8.13 -22.05 13.14
N ASP A 491 7.95 -22.91 14.14
CA ASP A 491 7.09 -24.09 13.98
C ASP A 491 5.62 -23.68 14.16
N ARG A 492 4.81 -23.98 13.14
CA ARG A 492 3.41 -23.52 13.09
C ARG A 492 2.56 -24.10 14.21
N ALA A 493 2.79 -25.34 14.62
CA ALA A 493 2.00 -25.97 15.68
C ALA A 493 2.35 -25.34 17.03
N ALA A 494 3.65 -25.22 17.33
CA ALA A 494 4.11 -24.54 18.54
C ALA A 494 3.58 -23.09 18.61
N PHE A 495 3.65 -22.35 17.50
CA PHE A 495 3.16 -20.97 17.46
C PHE A 495 1.64 -20.88 17.65
N ARG A 496 0.88 -21.78 17.02
CA ARG A 496 -0.57 -21.84 17.23
C ARG A 496 -0.91 -22.09 18.70
N THR A 497 -0.22 -23.04 19.35
CA THR A 497 -0.39 -23.32 20.78
C THR A 497 -0.07 -22.09 21.63
N THR A 498 1.03 -21.40 21.35
CA THR A 498 1.39 -20.15 22.04
C THR A 498 0.29 -19.10 21.91
N LEU A 499 -0.27 -18.92 20.70
CA LEU A 499 -1.33 -17.94 20.46
C LEU A 499 -2.67 -18.33 21.10
N MET A 500 -2.90 -19.59 21.47
CA MET A 500 -4.10 -20.01 22.19
C MET A 500 -4.02 -19.72 23.69
N SER A 501 -2.82 -19.47 24.22
CA SER A 501 -2.59 -19.27 25.66
C SER A 501 -3.41 -18.13 26.23
N GLY A 502 -4.28 -18.45 27.20
CA GLY A 502 -5.11 -17.51 27.93
C GLY A 502 -6.28 -16.92 27.12
N ILE A 503 -6.69 -17.57 26.03
CA ILE A 503 -7.91 -17.24 25.27
C ILE A 503 -8.79 -18.47 25.02
N GLU A 504 -8.48 -19.60 25.64
CA GLU A 504 -9.12 -20.89 25.41
C GLU A 504 -10.63 -20.86 25.72
N ASP A 505 -11.02 -20.08 26.72
CA ASP A 505 -12.41 -19.84 27.12
C ASP A 505 -13.22 -19.05 26.07
N CYS A 506 -12.54 -18.27 25.23
CA CYS A 506 -13.13 -17.50 24.14
C CYS A 506 -13.27 -18.31 22.85
N MET A 507 -12.83 -19.57 22.83
CA MET A 507 -12.78 -20.42 21.63
C MET A 507 -13.89 -21.48 21.61
N GLN A 508 -14.42 -21.76 20.41
CA GLN A 508 -15.40 -22.82 20.18
C GLN A 508 -15.07 -23.62 18.93
N PHE A 509 -14.94 -24.94 19.08
CA PHE A 509 -14.64 -25.88 18.01
C PHE A 509 -15.93 -26.46 17.39
N SER A 510 -15.80 -27.15 16.25
CA SER A 510 -16.92 -27.68 15.46
C SER A 510 -17.94 -26.63 14.99
N LYS A 511 -17.51 -25.38 14.83
CA LYS A 511 -18.33 -24.23 14.40
C LYS A 511 -17.96 -23.80 12.99
N GLU A 512 -18.50 -24.51 12.00
CA GLU A 512 -18.37 -24.15 10.58
C GLU A 512 -19.42 -23.09 10.21
N LEU A 513 -18.99 -21.87 9.86
CA LEU A 513 -19.89 -20.81 9.38
C LEU A 513 -20.51 -21.22 8.04
N THR A 514 -21.83 -21.14 7.93
CA THR A 514 -22.54 -21.41 6.66
C THR A 514 -23.05 -20.12 6.02
N SER A 515 -23.46 -19.15 6.83
CA SER A 515 -23.98 -17.86 6.38
C SER A 515 -23.89 -16.83 7.52
N TYR A 516 -24.11 -15.56 7.21
CA TYR A 516 -24.30 -14.51 8.20
C TYR A 516 -25.30 -13.47 7.70
N LYS A 517 -25.90 -12.71 8.61
CA LYS A 517 -26.77 -11.56 8.31
C LYS A 517 -26.28 -10.33 9.05
N THR A 518 -26.33 -9.18 8.40
CA THR A 518 -26.03 -7.87 8.98
C THR A 518 -27.32 -7.09 9.17
N ASP A 519 -27.42 -6.41 10.30
CA ASP A 519 -28.48 -5.47 10.65
C ASP A 519 -27.76 -4.14 10.91
N GLU A 520 -27.71 -3.30 9.88
CA GLU A 520 -26.96 -2.04 9.91
C GLU A 520 -27.58 -1.03 10.87
N ASP A 521 -28.92 -1.01 10.97
CA ASP A 521 -29.66 -0.13 11.87
C ASP A 521 -29.35 -0.42 13.35
N ARG A 522 -29.16 -1.70 13.70
CA ARG A 522 -28.84 -2.14 15.07
C ARG A 522 -27.35 -2.37 15.31
N GLY A 523 -26.51 -2.23 14.27
CA GLY A 523 -25.08 -2.49 14.32
C GLY A 523 -24.73 -3.94 14.67
N VAL A 524 -25.50 -4.92 14.19
CA VAL A 524 -25.36 -6.34 14.59
C VAL A 524 -25.00 -7.21 13.41
N VAL A 525 -24.14 -8.19 13.65
CA VAL A 525 -23.95 -9.33 12.76
C VAL A 525 -24.31 -10.63 13.46
N SER A 526 -25.15 -11.43 12.80
CA SER A 526 -25.55 -12.76 13.23
C SER A 526 -24.88 -13.81 12.34
N ALA A 527 -24.04 -14.65 12.93
CA ALA A 527 -23.40 -15.79 12.27
C ALA A 527 -24.22 -17.06 12.49
N MET A 528 -24.41 -17.86 11.42
CA MET A 528 -25.11 -19.15 11.50
C MET A 528 -24.13 -20.29 11.18
N PHE A 529 -24.18 -21.32 12.00
CA PHE A 529 -23.25 -22.45 11.92
C PHE A 529 -23.95 -23.71 11.38
N LYS A 530 -23.14 -24.63 10.84
CA LYS A 530 -23.60 -25.89 10.25
C LYS A 530 -24.30 -26.82 11.24
N ASP A 531 -23.95 -26.74 12.51
CA ASP A 531 -24.58 -27.52 13.59
C ASP A 531 -25.95 -26.96 14.02
N GLY A 532 -26.44 -25.92 13.33
CA GLY A 532 -27.71 -25.24 13.63
C GLY A 532 -27.58 -24.15 14.69
N GLY A 533 -26.39 -23.97 15.30
CA GLY A 533 -26.14 -22.89 16.24
C GLY A 533 -26.00 -21.53 15.57
N SER A 534 -26.04 -20.47 16.38
CA SER A 534 -25.76 -19.10 15.94
C SER A 534 -24.94 -18.32 16.98
N ALA A 535 -24.33 -17.22 16.54
CA ALA A 535 -23.68 -16.25 17.43
C ALA A 535 -23.92 -14.84 16.92
N GLU A 536 -24.18 -13.91 17.84
CA GLU A 536 -24.30 -12.49 17.53
C GLU A 536 -23.07 -11.73 18.01
N GLY A 537 -22.69 -10.71 17.25
CA GLY A 537 -21.60 -9.82 17.57
C GLY A 537 -21.75 -8.47 16.88
N ARG A 538 -20.81 -7.57 17.14
CA ARG A 538 -20.75 -6.25 16.48
C ARG A 538 -19.95 -6.26 15.19
N PHE A 539 -19.09 -7.26 15.03
CA PHE A 539 -18.18 -7.36 13.89
C PHE A 539 -17.87 -8.82 13.61
N LEU A 540 -17.77 -9.19 12.34
CA LEU A 540 -17.49 -10.56 11.89
C LEU A 540 -16.22 -10.56 11.03
N VAL A 541 -15.26 -11.39 11.39
CA VAL A 541 -13.99 -11.55 10.67
C VAL A 541 -13.88 -12.95 10.10
N GLY A 542 -13.69 -13.06 8.79
CA GLY A 542 -13.37 -14.32 8.11
C GLY A 542 -11.87 -14.59 8.09
N ALA A 543 -11.36 -15.34 9.06
CA ALA A 543 -9.97 -15.79 9.18
C ALA A 543 -9.82 -17.31 8.92
N ASP A 544 -10.81 -17.94 8.27
CA ASP A 544 -10.95 -19.38 8.04
C ASP A 544 -10.41 -19.85 6.67
N GLY A 545 -9.66 -18.97 6.00
CA GLY A 545 -8.85 -19.28 4.83
C GLY A 545 -9.53 -19.00 3.49
N LEU A 546 -8.97 -19.58 2.43
CA LEU A 546 -9.29 -19.27 1.02
C LEU A 546 -10.78 -19.42 0.67
N HIS A 547 -11.46 -20.39 1.29
CA HIS A 547 -12.87 -20.72 1.03
C HIS A 547 -13.85 -20.09 2.03
N SER A 548 -13.39 -19.09 2.80
CA SER A 548 -14.21 -18.37 3.78
C SER A 548 -15.55 -17.93 3.20
N VAL A 549 -16.64 -18.18 3.95
CA VAL A 549 -17.98 -17.69 3.61
C VAL A 549 -18.02 -16.17 3.61
N VAL A 550 -17.36 -15.54 4.59
CA VAL A 550 -17.27 -14.06 4.71
C VAL A 550 -16.65 -13.47 3.45
N ARG A 551 -15.50 -14.02 3.02
CA ARG A 551 -14.80 -13.58 1.80
C ARG A 551 -15.66 -13.76 0.55
N ARG A 552 -16.37 -14.89 0.41
CA ARG A 552 -17.25 -15.13 -0.75
C ARG A 552 -18.39 -14.12 -0.85
N ASN A 553 -18.96 -13.70 0.28
CA ASN A 553 -20.05 -12.73 0.30
C ASN A 553 -19.56 -11.29 0.09
N LEU A 554 -18.42 -10.91 0.67
CA LEU A 554 -17.87 -9.55 0.53
C LEU A 554 -17.24 -9.28 -0.84
N VAL A 555 -16.58 -10.28 -1.44
CA VAL A 555 -15.90 -10.14 -2.74
C VAL A 555 -16.25 -11.30 -3.68
N PRO A 556 -17.53 -11.46 -4.09
CA PRO A 556 -18.00 -12.62 -4.86
C PRO A 556 -17.33 -12.74 -6.24
N THR A 557 -16.83 -11.63 -6.79
CA THR A 557 -16.17 -11.60 -8.10
C THR A 557 -14.72 -12.09 -8.06
N HIS A 558 -14.09 -12.18 -6.88
CA HIS A 558 -12.71 -12.67 -6.78
C HIS A 558 -12.67 -14.19 -6.93
N LYS A 559 -12.22 -14.70 -8.07
CA LYS A 559 -12.09 -16.15 -8.29
C LYS A 559 -10.79 -16.68 -7.67
N ILE A 560 -10.87 -17.85 -7.05
CA ILE A 560 -9.67 -18.61 -6.68
C ILE A 560 -9.13 -19.21 -7.97
N LYS A 561 -7.88 -18.91 -8.30
CA LYS A 561 -7.20 -19.48 -9.46
C LYS A 561 -6.28 -20.59 -8.98
N ASP A 562 -6.52 -21.80 -9.46
CA ASP A 562 -5.55 -22.88 -9.33
C ASP A 562 -4.36 -22.58 -10.25
N THR A 563 -3.15 -22.67 -9.70
CA THR A 563 -1.90 -22.43 -10.43
C THR A 563 -1.44 -23.66 -11.21
N GLY A 564 -2.06 -24.83 -10.96
CA GLY A 564 -1.61 -26.11 -11.51
C GLY A 564 -0.33 -26.62 -10.87
N ALA A 565 0.19 -25.93 -9.84
CA ALA A 565 1.33 -26.37 -9.05
C ALA A 565 0.85 -27.06 -7.77
N ALA A 566 1.53 -28.15 -7.41
CA ALA A 566 1.35 -28.81 -6.14
C ALA A 566 2.66 -28.81 -5.34
N CYS A 567 2.50 -28.91 -4.02
CA CYS A 567 3.62 -28.97 -3.10
C CYS A 567 3.40 -30.12 -2.12
N ILE A 568 4.35 -31.06 -2.07
CA ILE A 568 4.39 -32.14 -1.10
C ILE A 568 5.35 -31.72 0.01
N TYR A 569 4.84 -31.68 1.23
CA TYR A 569 5.63 -31.33 2.42
C TYR A 569 5.99 -32.58 3.21
N GLY A 570 7.17 -32.57 3.82
CA GLY A 570 7.53 -33.60 4.78
C GLY A 570 8.54 -33.14 5.82
N LYS A 571 8.67 -33.98 6.86
CA LYS A 571 9.65 -33.84 7.93
C LYS A 571 10.38 -35.17 8.06
N THR A 572 11.71 -35.15 7.94
CA THR A 572 12.55 -36.33 8.17
C THR A 572 13.32 -36.13 9.47
N PRO A 573 13.10 -36.95 10.52
CA PRO A 573 13.86 -36.84 11.76
C PRO A 573 15.38 -36.92 11.52
N MET A 574 16.16 -36.11 12.22
CA MET A 574 17.63 -36.15 12.14
C MET A 574 18.21 -37.31 12.96
N SER A 575 17.93 -38.56 12.56
CA SER A 575 18.51 -39.74 13.18
C SER A 575 20.01 -39.88 12.85
N PRO A 576 20.79 -40.63 13.66
CA PRO A 576 22.21 -40.89 13.35
C PRO A 576 22.43 -41.45 11.94
N ASP A 577 21.55 -42.34 11.47
CA ASP A 577 21.63 -42.91 10.12
C ASP A 577 21.41 -41.88 9.01
N VAL A 578 20.48 -40.94 9.20
CA VAL A 578 20.24 -39.84 8.26
C VAL A 578 21.44 -38.91 8.25
N LEU A 579 21.94 -38.53 9.43
CA LEU A 579 23.10 -37.65 9.57
C LEU A 579 24.37 -38.24 8.96
N ALA A 580 24.56 -39.56 9.02
CA ALA A 580 25.71 -40.25 8.42
C ALA A 580 25.66 -40.28 6.88
N LYS A 581 24.46 -40.24 6.29
CA LYS A 581 24.26 -40.33 4.83
C LYS A 581 24.08 -38.97 4.16
N PHE A 582 23.58 -37.97 4.89
CA PHE A 582 23.24 -36.68 4.31
C PHE A 582 24.50 -35.79 4.17
N PRO A 583 24.70 -35.08 3.03
CA PRO A 583 25.87 -34.24 2.84
C PRO A 583 25.98 -33.13 3.89
N GLU A 584 27.15 -33.00 4.52
CA GLU A 584 27.39 -32.02 5.59
C GLU A 584 27.05 -30.58 5.16
N LYS A 585 27.37 -30.19 3.91
CA LYS A 585 27.05 -28.87 3.37
C LYS A 585 25.54 -28.61 3.25
N GLY A 586 24.74 -29.63 2.97
CA GLY A 586 23.28 -29.52 2.91
C GLY A 586 22.61 -29.37 4.28
N MET A 587 23.35 -29.56 5.38
CA MET A 587 22.85 -29.45 6.76
C MET A 587 23.13 -28.11 7.42
N ARG A 588 23.71 -27.15 6.69
CA ARG A 588 24.09 -25.84 7.21
C ARG A 588 22.92 -24.86 7.28
N TRP A 589 22.08 -24.83 6.25
CA TRP A 589 20.99 -23.89 6.05
C TRP A 589 20.06 -24.42 4.94
N MET A 590 19.26 -23.57 4.30
CA MET A 590 18.36 -23.97 3.22
C MET A 590 19.13 -24.56 2.03
N THR A 591 18.63 -25.65 1.48
CA THR A 591 19.20 -26.35 0.33
C THR A 591 18.16 -26.44 -0.78
N ILE A 592 18.56 -26.13 -2.01
CA ILE A 592 17.70 -26.21 -3.20
C ILE A 592 18.27 -27.28 -4.14
N VAL A 593 17.40 -28.17 -4.60
CA VAL A 593 17.69 -29.15 -5.64
C VAL A 593 16.66 -28.95 -6.73
N SER A 594 17.05 -28.30 -7.84
CA SER A 594 16.14 -28.01 -8.96
C SER A 594 16.57 -28.79 -10.19
N ASP A 595 15.59 -29.37 -10.89
CA ASP A 595 15.80 -29.81 -12.27
C ASP A 595 16.10 -28.60 -13.18
N GLN A 596 16.96 -28.80 -14.17
CA GLN A 596 17.25 -27.80 -15.20
C GLN A 596 16.53 -28.19 -16.48
N THR A 597 15.22 -27.91 -16.54
CA THR A 597 14.53 -27.88 -17.83
C THR A 597 14.92 -26.56 -18.53
N PRO A 598 15.51 -26.59 -19.73
CA PRO A 598 15.84 -25.37 -20.47
C PRO A 598 14.58 -24.53 -20.68
N MET A 599 14.65 -23.22 -20.43
CA MET A 599 13.50 -22.31 -20.46
C MET A 599 12.69 -22.38 -21.77
N LEU A 600 13.38 -22.62 -22.90
CA LEU A 600 12.77 -22.85 -24.21
C LEU A 600 11.81 -24.06 -24.23
N GLN A 601 12.16 -25.14 -23.52
CA GLN A 601 11.39 -26.37 -23.47
C GLN A 601 10.18 -26.24 -22.52
N SER A 602 10.33 -25.48 -21.44
CA SER A 602 9.22 -25.10 -20.54
C SER A 602 8.19 -24.22 -21.24
N CYS A 603 8.61 -23.28 -22.10
CA CYS A 603 7.71 -22.42 -22.87
C CYS A 603 7.04 -23.13 -24.06
N ILE A 604 7.66 -24.15 -24.65
CA ILE A 604 7.15 -24.84 -25.86
C ILE A 604 6.30 -26.07 -25.51
N ILE A 605 6.63 -26.82 -24.45
CA ILE A 605 6.03 -28.12 -24.12
C ILE A 605 5.20 -28.07 -22.82
N GLY A 606 5.26 -26.96 -22.07
CA GLY A 606 4.56 -26.82 -20.78
C GLY A 606 5.22 -27.61 -19.64
N ASP A 607 6.49 -28.01 -19.80
CA ASP A 607 7.21 -28.81 -18.81
C ASP A 607 7.91 -27.89 -17.79
N ALA A 608 7.32 -27.77 -16.59
CA ALA A 608 7.88 -26.97 -15.50
C ALA A 608 8.76 -27.85 -14.58
N PRO A 609 9.92 -27.33 -14.13
CA PRO A 609 10.87 -28.11 -13.35
C PRO A 609 10.30 -28.48 -11.98
N VAL A 610 10.70 -29.66 -11.47
CA VAL A 610 10.45 -30.06 -10.08
C VAL A 610 11.59 -29.54 -9.21
N THR A 611 11.24 -28.88 -8.10
CA THR A 611 12.19 -28.33 -7.14
C THR A 611 11.99 -28.96 -5.78
N LEU A 612 13.06 -29.49 -5.20
CA LEU A 612 13.12 -29.94 -3.81
C LEU A 612 13.83 -28.88 -2.97
N LEU A 613 13.10 -28.29 -2.03
CA LEU A 613 13.65 -27.44 -0.98
C LEU A 613 13.84 -28.28 0.28
N LEU A 614 15.00 -28.15 0.91
CA LEU A 614 15.37 -28.82 2.16
C LEU A 614 15.83 -27.76 3.18
N GLU A 615 15.48 -27.91 4.44
CA GLU A 615 16.00 -27.03 5.50
C GLU A 615 16.15 -27.80 6.82
N PRO A 616 17.34 -27.82 7.43
CA PRO A 616 17.56 -28.44 8.74
C PRO A 616 16.97 -27.56 9.85
N ILE A 617 16.04 -28.11 10.63
CA ILE A 617 15.38 -27.43 11.75
C ILE A 617 15.94 -27.97 13.06
N ARG A 618 16.52 -27.06 13.85
CA ARG A 618 17.13 -27.36 15.16
C ARG A 618 16.60 -26.43 16.21
N PHE A 619 16.27 -26.96 17.38
CA PHE A 619 15.85 -26.15 18.53
C PHE A 619 16.96 -26.10 19.57
N SER A 620 17.16 -24.92 20.16
CA SER A 620 18.16 -24.75 21.23
C SER A 620 17.78 -25.56 22.48
N GLU A 621 18.77 -25.95 23.29
CA GLU A 621 18.53 -26.60 24.58
C GLU A 621 17.66 -25.73 25.51
N VAL A 622 17.85 -24.42 25.48
CA VAL A 622 17.05 -23.45 26.22
C VAL A 622 15.58 -23.53 25.79
N SER A 623 15.31 -23.48 24.48
CA SER A 623 13.95 -23.61 23.94
C SER A 623 13.30 -24.93 24.34
N ARG A 624 14.05 -26.04 24.29
CA ARG A 624 13.56 -27.38 24.68
C ARG A 624 13.30 -27.51 26.18
N SER A 625 14.05 -26.80 27.02
CA SER A 625 13.84 -26.81 28.47
C SER A 625 12.56 -26.06 28.89
N GLN A 626 12.09 -25.13 28.05
CA GLN A 626 10.95 -24.27 28.35
C GLN A 626 9.66 -24.72 27.65
N HIS A 627 9.77 -25.40 26.50
CA HIS A 627 8.63 -25.67 25.62
C HIS A 627 8.60 -27.11 25.12
N GLN A 628 7.40 -27.65 24.93
CA GLN A 628 7.20 -28.94 24.27
C GLN A 628 7.36 -28.78 22.75
N LEU A 629 8.57 -29.02 22.26
CA LEU A 629 8.94 -28.84 20.85
C LEU A 629 9.22 -30.18 20.16
N PRO A 630 9.01 -30.31 18.83
CA PRO A 630 9.34 -31.52 18.09
C PRO A 630 10.84 -31.84 18.16
N ALA A 631 11.22 -33.09 17.90
CA ALA A 631 12.61 -33.49 17.69
C ALA A 631 13.23 -32.71 16.52
N ASP A 632 14.56 -32.62 16.42
CA ASP A 632 15.20 -31.98 15.26
C ASP A 632 14.90 -32.76 13.97
N TYR A 633 14.58 -32.04 12.89
CA TYR A 633 14.16 -32.64 11.63
C TYR A 633 14.63 -31.84 10.41
N ILE A 634 14.81 -32.51 9.28
CA ILE A 634 14.96 -31.87 7.97
C ILE A 634 13.56 -31.64 7.43
N TYR A 635 13.18 -30.37 7.32
CA TYR A 635 11.99 -29.96 6.59
C TYR A 635 12.26 -30.09 5.10
N TRP A 636 11.27 -30.57 4.34
CA TRP A 636 11.37 -30.55 2.88
C TRP A 636 10.04 -30.25 2.21
N ALA A 637 10.15 -29.60 1.05
CA ALA A 637 9.04 -29.27 0.18
C ALA A 637 9.42 -29.63 -1.26
N LEU A 638 8.67 -30.55 -1.86
CA LEU A 638 8.81 -30.93 -3.26
C LEU A 638 7.72 -30.21 -4.05
N ILE A 639 8.13 -29.29 -4.92
CA ILE A 639 7.26 -28.35 -5.63
C ILE A 639 7.35 -28.64 -7.13
N GLY A 640 6.21 -28.69 -7.80
CA GLY A 640 6.16 -28.87 -9.25
C GLY A 640 4.74 -28.88 -9.79
N PRO A 641 4.56 -29.18 -11.09
CA PRO A 641 3.23 -29.33 -11.67
C PRO A 641 2.45 -30.45 -11.00
N GLU A 642 1.17 -30.22 -10.69
CA GLU A 642 0.31 -31.19 -10.00
C GLU A 642 0.25 -32.54 -10.75
N ALA A 643 0.22 -32.50 -12.09
CA ALA A 643 0.20 -33.69 -12.93
C ALA A 643 1.39 -34.64 -12.70
N ARG A 644 2.53 -34.15 -12.20
CA ARG A 644 3.72 -34.98 -11.90
C ARG A 644 3.59 -35.77 -10.59
N PHE A 645 2.64 -35.42 -9.74
CA PHE A 645 2.45 -36.05 -8.43
C PHE A 645 1.21 -36.96 -8.36
N ARG A 646 0.40 -37.00 -9.43
CA ARG A 646 -0.77 -37.88 -9.49
C ARG A 646 -0.39 -39.25 -10.05
N PRO A 647 -0.92 -40.35 -9.50
CA PRO A 647 -0.81 -41.67 -10.13
C PRO A 647 -1.51 -41.67 -11.49
N ASP A 648 -0.97 -42.42 -12.46
CA ASP A 648 -1.59 -42.57 -13.78
C ASP A 648 -3.02 -43.14 -13.64
N GLY A 649 -4.04 -42.35 -14.00
CA GLY A 649 -5.43 -42.83 -14.17
C GLY A 649 -6.56 -42.09 -13.44
N GLU A 650 -6.29 -41.12 -12.56
CA GLU A 650 -7.36 -40.35 -11.89
C GLU A 650 -7.64 -39.01 -12.58
N ALA A 651 -8.83 -38.89 -13.17
CA ALA A 651 -9.34 -37.64 -13.73
C ALA A 651 -9.57 -36.58 -12.62
N SER A 652 -9.32 -35.32 -12.97
CA SER A 652 -9.54 -34.15 -12.11
C SER A 652 -10.94 -34.15 -11.50
N THR A 653 -11.04 -34.34 -10.19
CA THR A 653 -12.22 -33.92 -9.44
C THR A 653 -11.94 -32.52 -8.90
N SER A 654 -12.58 -31.52 -9.50
CA SER A 654 -12.62 -30.17 -8.93
C SER A 654 -13.30 -30.23 -7.57
N LYS A 655 -12.61 -29.81 -6.50
CA LYS A 655 -13.24 -29.46 -5.22
C LYS A 655 -13.17 -27.96 -5.00
#